data_AF-A0A7C6N1U5-F1
#
_entry.id   AF-A0A7C6N1U5-F1
#
_cell.length_a   1.000
_cell.length_b   1.000
_cell.length_c   1.000
_cell.angle_alpha   90.00
_cell.angle_beta   90.00
_cell.angle_gamma   90.00
#
_symmetry.space_group_name_H-M   'P 1'
#
loop_
_entity.id
_entity.type
_entity.pdbx_description
1 polymer ?
#
loop_
_entity_poly.entity_id
_entity_poly.type
_entity_poly.pdbx_seq_one_letter_code
_entity_poly.pdbx_strand_id
1 'polypeptide(L)'
;IWNRWMLYQQTLEMLDSLLNRRKKSDFDIKSLILILTLIILGFFLLLFLIYMINQKVLNAILPFSMVIVTAMLITQFILLIRFFNGIKLINHNANQLSQGNLNINDVLASRTQGLETLTIAFNDMKRDLTSFIENTKSNVIVLSDAVDKVTKSIDMSLQGNEQIASSMSTASEKSQEQLSIVKSTLDSISEMKERVVSITNSLEKIEGFVEDTTTKATDGTQHLDKYMEQMDVISADLGNATDFLSTLNDELQQINQVGSLIITITEQLKLLSLNSAVEAARAGESGRGFVVVADEMNKLSAQTRDSIVQINDFIKNIMISNEKVSVSINSVYNSFNLSRDIFQSVKESFETINNNANILNDDMKMVYSEAKDISDKTNTIHDQGEILHDASHEISSITQDVAAVTQEQLAETEEINTQIHSLTSMLSGIQSLIKRYKTSIAPVENKDNKSHHIVMMSPLDHPFWHFVRKGALYAENELKSLNTTVEYIGFERDESDKFLPTLAEKIKEGCDGLILPGVVPGIEEKIAYANTKNIPVIAFNNDFSNDVKRLSYFGPNVKDAARIAGELLATAMAGEGQYAFLSGDITNSINHLRRDTIMSIMKKYKDVSLATEIEVSMDDDYVHKNIKEILQKFHQLKVIVIISGGASAAAKAIKQMDRVGTTKIICFDYDDELIELIREGVVYAALGQDPFGQGHDPIIYLHNYLVAGEIPEDVIHTRTEIMNSNNIG
;
A
#
# COMPACT_ATOMS: atom_id res chain seq x y z
N ILE A 1 -32.18 -61.35 52.50
CA ILE A 1 -32.58 -62.08 51.27
C ILE A 1 -32.44 -61.16 50.04
N TRP A 2 -32.95 -59.92 50.09
CA TRP A 2 -32.80 -58.92 49.03
C TRP A 2 -31.34 -58.60 48.61
N ASN A 3 -30.42 -58.37 49.55
CA ASN A 3 -29.00 -58.12 49.22
C ASN A 3 -28.27 -59.32 48.60
N ARG A 4 -28.73 -60.56 48.83
CA ARG A 4 -28.17 -61.75 48.16
C ARG A 4 -28.70 -61.92 46.75
N TRP A 5 -29.94 -61.47 46.48
CA TRP A 5 -30.55 -61.52 45.15
C TRP A 5 -29.93 -60.46 44.22
N MET A 6 -29.62 -59.27 44.76
CA MET A 6 -28.96 -58.19 44.02
C MET A 6 -27.50 -58.52 43.67
N LEU A 7 -26.75 -59.17 44.58
CA LEU A 7 -25.42 -59.71 44.27
C LEU A 7 -25.49 -60.79 43.19
N TYR A 8 -26.51 -61.65 43.23
CA TYR A 8 -26.69 -62.71 42.23
C TYR A 8 -27.00 -62.15 40.84
N GLN A 9 -27.82 -61.10 40.76
CA GLN A 9 -28.12 -60.42 39.50
C GLN A 9 -26.92 -59.64 38.96
N GLN A 10 -26.15 -58.94 39.80
CA GLN A 10 -24.91 -58.29 39.38
C GLN A 10 -23.86 -59.31 38.91
N THR A 11 -23.75 -60.48 39.56
CA THR A 11 -22.86 -61.54 39.06
C THR A 11 -23.35 -62.16 37.77
N LEU A 12 -24.67 -62.26 37.54
CA LEU A 12 -25.25 -62.77 36.30
C LEU A 12 -25.10 -61.75 35.15
N GLU A 13 -25.30 -60.46 35.38
CA GLU A 13 -25.04 -59.40 34.40
C GLU A 13 -23.54 -59.25 34.10
N MET A 14 -22.68 -59.43 35.10
CA MET A 14 -21.23 -59.46 34.89
C MET A 14 -20.82 -60.72 34.11
N LEU A 15 -21.40 -61.89 34.39
CA LEU A 15 -21.19 -63.10 33.58
C LEU A 15 -21.74 -62.93 32.16
N ASP A 16 -22.91 -62.32 31.99
CA ASP A 16 -23.55 -62.12 30.69
C ASP A 16 -22.82 -61.05 29.87
N SER A 17 -22.19 -60.05 30.51
CA SER A 17 -21.28 -59.11 29.85
C SER A 17 -19.93 -59.75 29.46
N LEU A 18 -19.41 -60.68 30.28
CA LEU A 18 -18.20 -61.45 29.98
C LEU A 18 -18.46 -62.50 28.89
N LEU A 19 -19.68 -63.04 28.80
CA LEU A 19 -20.11 -64.01 27.79
C LEU A 19 -20.53 -63.33 26.48
N ASN A 20 -21.21 -62.18 26.51
CA ASN A 20 -21.60 -61.44 25.29
C ASN A 20 -20.44 -60.69 24.61
N ARG A 21 -19.36 -60.32 25.34
CA ARG A 21 -18.12 -59.82 24.69
C ARG A 21 -17.36 -60.89 23.90
N ARG A 22 -17.74 -62.17 24.02
CA ARG A 22 -17.18 -63.29 23.23
C ARG A 22 -18.07 -63.76 22.07
N LYS A 23 -19.08 -62.98 21.66
CA LYS A 23 -19.86 -63.27 20.43
C LYS A 23 -19.16 -62.78 19.15
N LYS A 24 -17.97 -63.32 18.91
CA LYS A 24 -17.43 -63.67 17.59
C LYS A 24 -16.17 -64.50 17.84
N SER A 25 -16.40 -65.78 18.08
CA SER A 25 -15.36 -66.79 18.23
C SER A 25 -14.68 -67.02 16.88
N ASP A 26 -13.74 -66.16 16.52
CA ASP A 26 -12.48 -66.68 16.00
C ASP A 26 -11.74 -67.22 17.22
N PHE A 27 -11.51 -68.53 17.26
CA PHE A 27 -10.65 -69.10 18.30
C PHE A 27 -9.26 -68.47 18.13
N ASP A 28 -8.90 -67.52 19.01
CA ASP A 28 -7.55 -66.94 19.06
C ASP A 28 -6.54 -68.10 19.08
N ILE A 29 -5.56 -68.08 18.19
CA ILE A 29 -4.52 -69.11 18.07
C ILE A 29 -3.87 -69.42 19.43
N LYS A 30 -3.76 -68.43 20.33
CA LYS A 30 -3.31 -68.65 21.71
C LYS A 30 -4.23 -69.61 22.47
N SER A 31 -5.54 -69.37 22.38
CA SER A 31 -6.56 -70.24 22.95
C SER A 31 -6.56 -71.61 22.26
N LEU A 32 -6.35 -71.66 20.94
CA LEU A 32 -6.31 -72.92 20.20
C LEU A 32 -5.08 -73.76 20.55
N ILE A 33 -3.90 -73.13 20.70
CA ILE A 33 -2.67 -73.78 21.19
C ILE A 33 -2.88 -74.30 22.61
N LEU A 34 -3.48 -73.49 23.50
CA LEU A 34 -3.76 -73.89 24.89
C LEU A 34 -4.76 -75.06 24.94
N ILE A 35 -5.85 -74.99 24.18
CA ILE A 35 -6.87 -76.04 24.11
C ILE A 35 -6.27 -77.32 23.54
N LEU A 36 -5.51 -77.24 22.45
CA LEU A 36 -4.85 -78.40 21.84
C LEU A 36 -3.84 -79.04 22.81
N THR A 37 -3.11 -78.21 23.57
CA THR A 37 -2.20 -78.68 24.63
C THR A 37 -2.97 -79.42 25.73
N LEU A 38 -4.10 -78.87 26.19
CA LEU A 38 -4.96 -79.51 27.19
C LEU A 38 -5.60 -80.82 26.67
N ILE A 39 -6.02 -80.85 25.41
CA ILE A 39 -6.56 -82.03 24.74
C ILE A 39 -5.50 -83.12 24.65
N ILE A 40 -4.28 -82.79 24.23
CA ILE A 40 -3.16 -83.74 24.17
C ILE A 40 -2.86 -84.29 25.57
N LEU A 41 -2.78 -83.42 26.59
CA LEU A 41 -2.53 -83.83 27.98
C LEU A 41 -3.64 -84.76 28.51
N GLY A 42 -4.90 -84.41 28.25
CA GLY A 42 -6.06 -85.22 28.61
C GLY A 42 -6.11 -86.56 27.87
N PHE A 43 -5.69 -86.59 26.61
CA PHE A 43 -5.60 -87.81 25.81
C PHE A 43 -4.51 -88.76 26.35
N PHE A 44 -3.35 -88.21 26.75
CA PHE A 44 -2.31 -88.99 27.45
C PHE A 44 -2.80 -89.54 28.80
N LEU A 45 -3.52 -88.73 29.59
CA LEU A 45 -4.12 -89.17 30.86
C LEU A 45 -5.15 -90.30 30.64
N LEU A 46 -5.96 -90.20 29.59
CA LEU A 46 -6.95 -91.22 29.23
C LEU A 46 -6.26 -92.54 28.83
N LEU A 47 -5.23 -92.48 27.98
CA LEU A 47 -4.43 -93.67 27.62
C LEU A 47 -3.78 -94.30 28.85
N PHE A 48 -3.29 -93.48 29.78
CA PHE A 48 -2.72 -93.95 31.05
C PHE A 48 -3.77 -94.63 31.95
N LEU A 49 -4.98 -94.08 32.05
CA LEU A 49 -6.10 -94.71 32.77
C LEU A 49 -6.50 -96.05 32.14
N ILE A 50 -6.59 -96.12 30.80
CA ILE A 50 -6.90 -97.36 30.08
C ILE A 50 -5.79 -98.40 30.30
N TYR A 51 -4.52 -97.99 30.34
CA TYR A 51 -3.40 -98.87 30.68
C TYR A 51 -3.58 -99.53 32.05
N MET A 52 -4.04 -98.77 33.06
CA MET A 52 -4.28 -99.27 34.41
C MET A 52 -5.47 -100.24 34.50
N ILE A 53 -6.48 -100.10 33.62
CA ILE A 53 -7.71 -100.92 33.64
C ILE A 53 -7.57 -102.19 32.80
N ASN A 54 -7.07 -102.10 31.56
CA ASN A 54 -7.03 -103.23 30.63
C ASN A 54 -5.95 -103.10 29.53
N GLN A 55 -4.84 -103.83 29.71
CA GLN A 55 -3.71 -103.80 28.78
C GLN A 55 -4.01 -104.35 27.38
N LYS A 56 -4.95 -105.31 27.24
CA LYS A 56 -5.30 -105.85 25.91
C LYS A 56 -6.05 -104.82 25.06
N VAL A 57 -6.94 -104.05 25.71
CA VAL A 57 -7.66 -102.95 25.05
C VAL A 57 -6.69 -101.85 24.63
N LEU A 58 -5.73 -101.50 25.50
CA LEU A 58 -4.70 -100.52 25.15
C LEU A 58 -3.92 -100.94 23.90
N ASN A 59 -3.43 -102.18 23.84
CA ASN A 59 -2.63 -102.65 22.70
C ASN A 59 -3.41 -102.64 21.37
N ALA A 60 -4.74 -102.77 21.41
CA ALA A 60 -5.59 -102.68 20.21
C ALA A 60 -5.78 -101.24 19.71
N ILE A 61 -5.87 -100.25 20.62
CA ILE A 61 -6.12 -98.84 20.26
C ILE A 61 -4.84 -98.00 20.13
N LEU A 62 -3.71 -98.47 20.68
CA LEU A 62 -2.43 -97.78 20.70
C LEU A 62 -1.98 -97.24 19.32
N PRO A 63 -2.00 -98.02 18.22
CA PRO A 63 -1.54 -97.50 16.92
C PRO A 63 -2.43 -96.36 16.38
N PHE A 64 -3.75 -96.45 16.55
CA PHE A 64 -4.67 -95.37 16.16
C PHE A 64 -4.47 -94.13 17.01
N SER A 65 -4.25 -94.32 18.32
CA SER A 65 -4.00 -93.22 19.26
C SER A 65 -2.70 -92.47 18.94
N MET A 66 -1.64 -93.19 18.51
CA MET A 66 -0.39 -92.57 18.07
C MET A 66 -0.57 -91.69 16.83
N VAL A 67 -1.37 -92.12 15.85
CA VAL A 67 -1.65 -91.32 14.63
C VAL A 67 -2.40 -90.03 14.97
N ILE A 68 -3.36 -90.09 15.90
CA ILE A 68 -4.12 -88.91 16.34
C ILE A 68 -3.20 -87.93 17.09
N VAL A 69 -2.38 -88.43 18.03
CA VAL A 69 -1.44 -87.59 18.78
C VAL A 69 -0.39 -86.95 17.87
N THR A 70 0.16 -87.68 16.90
CA THR A 70 1.13 -87.12 15.95
C THR A 70 0.48 -86.06 15.07
N ALA A 71 -0.75 -86.28 14.58
CA ALA A 71 -1.49 -85.27 13.84
C ALA A 71 -1.74 -84.01 14.68
N MET A 72 -2.16 -84.15 15.94
CA MET A 72 -2.36 -83.02 16.87
C MET A 72 -1.05 -82.27 17.14
N LEU A 73 0.06 -82.98 17.38
CA LEU A 73 1.38 -82.35 17.59
C LEU A 73 1.87 -81.61 16.34
N ILE A 74 1.66 -82.16 15.14
CA ILE A 74 1.99 -81.48 13.87
C ILE A 74 1.15 -80.20 13.73
N THR A 75 -0.16 -80.26 13.98
CA THR A 75 -1.02 -79.07 13.96
C THR A 75 -0.56 -78.03 14.98
N GLN A 76 -0.21 -78.44 16.21
CA GLN A 76 0.32 -77.54 17.24
C GLN A 76 1.62 -76.88 16.79
N PHE A 77 2.53 -77.67 16.21
CA PHE A 77 3.82 -77.19 15.74
C PHE A 77 3.67 -76.18 14.60
N ILE A 78 2.75 -76.42 13.65
CA ILE A 78 2.44 -75.48 12.57
C ILE A 78 1.89 -74.16 13.14
N LEU A 79 0.98 -74.23 14.12
CA LEU A 79 0.42 -73.03 14.77
C LEU A 79 1.49 -72.24 15.53
N LEU A 80 2.40 -72.92 16.23
CA LEU A 80 3.54 -72.29 16.90
C LEU A 80 4.48 -71.61 15.91
N ILE A 81 4.83 -72.27 14.80
CA ILE A 81 5.65 -71.66 13.74
C ILE A 81 4.99 -70.39 13.22
N ARG A 82 3.68 -70.43 12.92
CA ARG A 82 2.93 -69.25 12.45
C ARG A 82 2.98 -68.11 13.48
N PHE A 83 2.74 -68.42 14.74
CA PHE A 83 2.77 -67.43 15.83
C PHE A 83 4.16 -66.79 15.98
N PHE A 84 5.24 -67.58 16.05
CA PHE A 84 6.60 -67.06 16.17
C PHE A 84 7.07 -66.30 14.93
N ASN A 85 6.63 -66.68 13.74
CA ASN A 85 6.89 -65.91 12.53
C ASN A 85 6.18 -64.54 12.57
N GLY A 86 4.97 -64.48 13.11
CA GLY A 86 4.27 -63.23 13.39
C GLY A 86 5.05 -62.32 14.35
N ILE A 87 5.58 -62.87 15.45
CA ILE A 87 6.44 -62.11 16.38
C ILE A 87 7.68 -61.57 15.67
N LYS A 88 8.38 -62.41 14.89
CA LYS A 88 9.58 -61.99 14.15
C LYS A 88 9.27 -60.86 13.17
N LEU A 89 8.13 -60.90 12.49
CA LEU A 89 7.70 -59.87 11.56
C LEU A 89 7.44 -58.53 12.27
N ILE A 90 6.68 -58.54 13.37
CA ILE A 90 6.42 -57.32 14.16
C ILE A 90 7.75 -56.78 14.73
N ASN A 91 8.59 -57.63 15.32
CA ASN A 91 9.86 -57.22 15.90
C ASN A 91 10.82 -56.64 14.85
N HIS A 92 10.84 -57.19 13.64
CA HIS A 92 11.64 -56.65 12.55
C HIS A 92 11.19 -55.24 12.18
N ASN A 93 9.88 -55.01 11.99
CA ASN A 93 9.34 -53.69 11.67
C ASN A 93 9.49 -52.70 12.84
N ALA A 94 9.33 -53.15 14.08
CA ALA A 94 9.59 -52.34 15.27
C ALA A 94 11.06 -51.93 15.38
N ASN A 95 11.99 -52.81 15.01
CA ASN A 95 13.40 -52.45 14.96
C ASN A 95 13.68 -51.41 13.87
N GLN A 96 13.04 -51.50 12.69
CA GLN A 96 13.14 -50.47 11.65
C GLN A 96 12.61 -49.12 12.15
N LEU A 97 11.45 -49.10 12.81
CA LEU A 97 10.87 -47.90 13.42
C LEU A 97 11.81 -47.27 14.46
N SER A 98 12.44 -48.09 15.32
CA SER A 98 13.40 -47.62 16.34
C SER A 98 14.66 -46.98 15.75
N GLN A 99 15.04 -47.40 14.53
CA GLN A 99 16.16 -46.84 13.77
C GLN A 99 15.75 -45.60 12.95
N GLY A 100 14.50 -45.15 13.09
CA GLY A 100 13.95 -44.00 12.38
C GLY A 100 13.45 -44.32 10.97
N ASN A 101 13.43 -45.59 10.53
CA ASN A 101 12.86 -45.95 9.24
C ASN A 101 11.34 -46.08 9.34
N LEU A 102 10.64 -45.08 8.82
CA LEU A 102 9.18 -44.97 8.82
C LEU A 102 8.55 -45.35 7.47
N ASN A 103 9.35 -45.33 6.39
CA ASN A 103 8.90 -45.69 5.05
C ASN A 103 8.77 -47.21 4.88
N ILE A 104 7.86 -47.81 5.62
CA ILE A 104 7.61 -49.26 5.66
C ILE A 104 6.12 -49.55 5.53
N ASN A 105 5.79 -50.64 4.84
CA ASN A 105 4.40 -51.09 4.67
C ASN A 105 3.76 -51.50 6.01
N ASP A 106 2.43 -51.36 6.10
CA ASP A 106 1.67 -51.88 7.24
C ASP A 106 1.79 -53.40 7.34
N VAL A 107 1.86 -53.89 8.57
CA VAL A 107 1.86 -55.33 8.85
C VAL A 107 0.42 -55.86 8.78
N LEU A 108 0.17 -56.83 7.91
CA LEU A 108 -1.16 -57.45 7.77
C LEU A 108 -1.49 -58.34 8.97
N ALA A 109 -2.66 -58.14 9.59
CA ALA A 109 -3.17 -58.96 10.68
C ALA A 109 -3.28 -60.46 10.30
N SER A 110 -3.55 -60.75 9.02
CA SER A 110 -3.58 -62.13 8.49
C SER A 110 -2.23 -62.85 8.59
N ARG A 111 -1.12 -62.11 8.66
CA ARG A 111 0.25 -62.65 8.79
C ARG A 111 0.73 -62.74 10.24
N THR A 112 -0.05 -62.22 11.18
CA THR A 112 0.27 -62.13 12.61
C THR A 112 -0.85 -62.70 13.47
N GLN A 113 -1.44 -63.81 13.03
CA GLN A 113 -2.55 -64.47 13.73
C GLN A 113 -2.19 -64.79 15.20
N GLY A 114 -3.06 -64.40 16.13
CA GLY A 114 -2.85 -64.41 17.58
C GLY A 114 -2.12 -63.18 18.13
N LEU A 115 -1.71 -62.22 17.28
CA LEU A 115 -1.05 -60.96 17.62
C LEU A 115 -1.75 -59.76 16.95
N GLU A 116 -3.03 -59.90 16.65
CA GLU A 116 -3.81 -58.91 15.89
C GLU A 116 -3.80 -57.56 16.58
N THR A 117 -4.13 -57.51 17.89
CA THR A 117 -4.11 -56.27 18.68
C THR A 117 -2.74 -55.61 18.72
N LEU A 118 -1.65 -56.41 18.81
CA LEU A 118 -0.29 -55.88 18.80
C LEU A 118 0.07 -55.31 17.41
N THR A 119 -0.38 -55.98 16.35
CA THR A 119 -0.16 -55.56 14.96
C THR A 119 -0.86 -54.24 14.67
N ILE A 120 -2.11 -54.13 15.11
CA ILE A 120 -2.93 -52.92 15.03
C ILE A 120 -2.23 -51.76 15.75
N ALA A 121 -1.91 -51.95 17.04
CA ALA A 121 -1.25 -50.92 17.84
C ALA A 121 0.13 -50.51 17.29
N PHE A 122 0.87 -51.45 16.70
CA PHE A 122 2.14 -51.15 16.02
C PHE A 122 1.93 -50.29 14.77
N ASN A 123 0.99 -50.65 13.90
CA ASN A 123 0.69 -49.89 12.69
C ASN A 123 0.17 -48.48 13.04
N ASP A 124 -0.66 -48.35 14.08
CA ASP A 124 -1.14 -47.06 14.60
C ASP A 124 0.03 -46.17 15.02
N MET A 125 0.91 -46.69 15.88
CA MET A 125 2.07 -45.95 16.35
C MET A 125 2.99 -45.53 15.19
N LYS A 126 3.22 -46.43 14.22
CA LYS A 126 4.01 -46.11 13.01
C LYS A 126 3.36 -44.96 12.26
N ARG A 127 2.06 -45.06 11.96
CA ARG A 127 1.34 -44.06 11.17
C ARG A 127 1.32 -42.71 11.88
N ASP A 128 0.92 -42.67 13.14
CA ASP A 128 0.82 -41.42 13.89
C ASP A 128 2.18 -40.72 13.95
N LEU A 129 3.27 -41.49 14.10
CA LEU A 129 4.62 -40.97 14.02
C LEU A 129 4.98 -40.47 12.61
N THR A 130 4.66 -41.22 11.54
CA THR A 130 4.88 -40.78 10.15
C THR A 130 4.13 -39.49 9.86
N SER A 131 2.83 -39.43 10.16
CA SER A 131 2.00 -38.24 9.96
C SER A 131 2.49 -37.06 10.79
N PHE A 132 2.93 -37.28 12.04
CA PHE A 132 3.54 -36.23 12.86
C PHE A 132 4.81 -35.67 12.20
N ILE A 133 5.71 -36.53 11.71
CA ILE A 133 6.95 -36.12 11.05
C ILE A 133 6.66 -35.38 9.74
N GLU A 134 5.78 -35.89 8.88
CA GLU A 134 5.44 -35.25 7.60
C GLU A 134 4.70 -33.92 7.77
N ASN A 135 3.79 -33.82 8.73
CA ASN A 135 3.15 -32.53 9.06
C ASN A 135 4.17 -31.55 9.65
N THR A 136 5.10 -32.02 10.49
CA THR A 136 6.18 -31.16 11.02
C THR A 136 7.09 -30.66 9.89
N LYS A 137 7.46 -31.53 8.93
CA LYS A 137 8.19 -31.15 7.71
C LYS A 137 7.47 -30.03 6.94
N SER A 138 6.16 -30.17 6.72
CA SER A 138 5.35 -29.15 6.04
C SER A 138 5.27 -27.84 6.83
N ASN A 139 5.06 -27.91 8.16
CA ASN A 139 4.95 -26.72 9.00
C ASN A 139 6.25 -25.93 9.06
N VAL A 140 7.40 -26.61 9.06
CA VAL A 140 8.72 -25.98 9.02
C VAL A 140 8.89 -25.10 7.78
N ILE A 141 8.43 -25.55 6.59
CA ILE A 141 8.49 -24.74 5.37
C ILE A 141 7.65 -23.47 5.53
N VAL A 142 6.38 -23.64 5.95
CA VAL A 142 5.44 -22.52 6.12
C VAL A 142 5.98 -21.49 7.11
N LEU A 143 6.55 -21.95 8.23
CA LEU A 143 7.15 -21.06 9.22
C LEU A 143 8.43 -20.41 8.70
N SER A 144 9.28 -21.14 7.97
CA SER A 144 10.50 -20.57 7.38
C SER A 144 10.17 -19.44 6.40
N ASP A 145 9.17 -19.63 5.54
CA ASP A 145 8.70 -18.60 4.62
C ASP A 145 8.11 -17.39 5.35
N ALA A 146 7.38 -17.63 6.44
CA ALA A 146 6.85 -16.56 7.28
C ALA A 146 7.99 -15.76 7.93
N VAL A 147 9.02 -16.44 8.46
CA VAL A 147 10.21 -15.81 9.03
C VAL A 147 10.91 -14.94 7.98
N ASP A 148 11.18 -15.47 6.79
CA ASP A 148 11.84 -14.72 5.72
C ASP A 148 11.05 -13.45 5.33
N LYS A 149 9.71 -13.52 5.32
CA LYS A 149 8.85 -12.35 5.06
C LYS A 149 8.94 -11.32 6.18
N VAL A 150 8.93 -11.74 7.44
CA VAL A 150 9.03 -10.82 8.59
C VAL A 150 10.42 -10.16 8.61
N THR A 151 11.50 -10.91 8.34
CA THR A 151 12.86 -10.36 8.24
C THR A 151 12.93 -9.23 7.23
N LYS A 152 12.40 -9.45 6.01
CA LYS A 152 12.34 -8.40 4.99
C LYS A 152 11.51 -7.19 5.43
N SER A 153 10.42 -7.42 6.16
CA SER A 153 9.58 -6.34 6.69
C SER A 153 10.31 -5.51 7.75
N ILE A 154 11.15 -6.14 8.58
CA ILE A 154 12.01 -5.46 9.55
C ILE A 154 13.06 -4.60 8.86
N ASP A 155 13.75 -5.13 7.86
CA ASP A 155 14.77 -4.37 7.12
C ASP A 155 14.18 -3.10 6.49
N MET A 156 12.98 -3.21 5.91
CA MET A 156 12.24 -2.06 5.40
C MET A 156 11.82 -1.08 6.50
N SER A 157 11.42 -1.57 7.68
CA SER A 157 11.04 -0.72 8.81
C SER A 157 12.24 0.05 9.38
N LEU A 158 13.42 -0.58 9.45
CA LEU A 158 14.66 0.08 9.89
C LEU A 158 14.99 1.25 8.96
N GLN A 159 14.98 1.01 7.64
CA GLN A 159 15.21 2.06 6.64
C GLN A 159 14.16 3.18 6.72
N GLY A 160 12.89 2.83 6.91
CA GLY A 160 11.81 3.80 7.09
C GLY A 160 12.04 4.70 8.32
N ASN A 161 12.45 4.13 9.44
CA ASN A 161 12.73 4.88 10.66
C ASN A 161 13.96 5.79 10.54
N GLU A 162 15.04 5.34 9.88
CA GLU A 162 16.20 6.20 9.59
C GLU A 162 15.80 7.43 8.76
N GLN A 163 14.94 7.23 7.75
CA GLN A 163 14.43 8.32 6.93
C GLN A 163 13.54 9.28 7.72
N ILE A 164 12.69 8.78 8.63
CA ILE A 164 11.89 9.61 9.53
C ILE A 164 12.80 10.45 10.43
N ALA A 165 13.82 9.83 11.05
CA ALA A 165 14.75 10.54 11.92
C ALA A 165 15.49 11.68 11.19
N SER A 166 15.95 11.42 9.97
CA SER A 166 16.59 12.44 9.11
C SER A 166 15.61 13.58 8.74
N SER A 167 14.37 13.23 8.40
CA SER A 167 13.33 14.21 8.07
C SER A 167 12.98 15.08 9.27
N MET A 168 12.90 14.51 10.47
CA MET A 168 12.67 15.24 11.70
C MET A 168 13.83 16.19 12.02
N SER A 169 15.08 15.74 11.87
CA SER A 169 16.24 16.64 12.04
C SER A 169 16.14 17.87 11.12
N THR A 170 15.76 17.65 9.85
CA THR A 170 15.59 18.73 8.87
C THR A 170 14.42 19.64 9.23
N ALA A 171 13.29 19.09 9.67
CA ALA A 171 12.11 19.86 10.09
C ALA A 171 12.42 20.75 11.31
N SER A 172 13.17 20.24 12.28
CA SER A 172 13.63 21.01 13.44
C SER A 172 14.52 22.17 13.02
N GLU A 173 15.50 21.93 12.14
CA GLU A 173 16.40 22.97 11.62
C GLU A 173 15.61 24.07 10.90
N LYS A 174 14.68 23.68 10.01
CA LYS A 174 13.83 24.63 9.27
C LYS A 174 12.88 25.42 10.17
N SER A 175 12.34 24.79 11.21
CA SER A 175 11.53 25.50 12.19
C SER A 175 12.34 26.55 12.95
N GLN A 176 13.57 26.21 13.34
CA GLN A 176 14.47 27.15 14.02
C GLN A 176 14.89 28.32 13.12
N GLU A 177 15.14 28.05 11.83
CA GLU A 177 15.39 29.07 10.81
C GLU A 177 14.18 30.00 10.66
N GLN A 178 12.98 29.44 10.60
CA GLN A 178 11.72 30.19 10.48
C GLN A 178 11.49 31.11 11.69
N LEU A 179 11.73 30.65 12.92
CA LEU A 179 11.66 31.49 14.13
C LEU A 179 12.60 32.71 14.03
N SER A 180 13.80 32.53 13.51
CA SER A 180 14.77 33.62 13.31
C SER A 180 14.27 34.65 12.29
N ILE A 181 13.73 34.18 11.15
CA ILE A 181 13.18 35.04 10.10
C ILE A 181 11.96 35.82 10.60
N VAL A 182 11.06 35.16 11.33
CA VAL A 182 9.87 35.79 11.92
C VAL A 182 10.27 36.90 12.88
N LYS A 183 11.24 36.65 13.76
CA LYS A 183 11.75 37.66 14.68
C LYS A 183 12.28 38.90 13.95
N SER A 184 13.13 38.70 12.94
CA SER A 184 13.67 39.79 12.11
C SER A 184 12.56 40.58 11.39
N THR A 185 11.51 39.89 10.94
CA THR A 185 10.34 40.49 10.30
C THR A 185 9.56 41.36 11.29
N LEU A 186 9.31 40.85 12.50
CA LEU A 186 8.62 41.60 13.56
C LEU A 186 9.41 42.85 13.98
N ASP A 187 10.74 42.76 14.08
CA ASP A 187 11.61 43.91 14.35
C ASP A 187 11.48 44.99 13.25
N SER A 188 11.50 44.57 11.97
CA SER A 188 11.34 45.48 10.82
C SER A 188 9.95 46.14 10.79
N ILE A 189 8.91 45.40 11.19
CA ILE A 189 7.54 45.88 11.32
C ILE A 189 7.42 46.92 12.44
N SER A 190 8.13 46.74 13.56
CA SER A 190 8.22 47.74 14.62
C SER A 190 8.85 49.04 14.12
N GLU A 191 9.96 48.96 13.37
CA GLU A 191 10.59 50.15 12.77
C GLU A 191 9.64 50.84 11.77
N MET A 192 8.87 50.08 10.99
CA MET A 192 7.89 50.62 10.05
C MET A 192 6.78 51.42 10.76
N LYS A 193 6.29 50.94 11.91
CA LYS A 193 5.32 51.68 12.74
C LYS A 193 5.88 53.05 13.16
N GLU A 194 7.13 53.10 13.61
CA GLU A 194 7.79 54.36 14.00
C GLU A 194 7.93 55.33 12.81
N ARG A 195 8.29 54.81 11.64
CA ARG A 195 8.39 55.62 10.41
C ARG A 195 7.05 56.20 9.98
N VAL A 196 5.95 55.44 10.07
CA VAL A 196 4.60 55.94 9.76
C VAL A 196 4.22 57.09 10.70
N VAL A 197 4.50 56.96 12.00
CA VAL A 197 4.27 58.05 12.97
C VAL A 197 5.08 59.31 12.62
N SER A 198 6.32 59.13 12.18
CA SER A 198 7.17 60.25 11.73
C SER A 198 6.62 60.95 10.47
N ILE A 199 6.07 60.18 9.52
CA ILE A 199 5.39 60.72 8.33
C ILE A 199 4.18 61.55 8.74
N THR A 200 3.30 61.03 9.60
CA THR A 200 2.12 61.77 10.06
C THR A 200 2.48 63.07 10.78
N ASN A 201 3.51 63.06 11.64
CA ASN A 201 4.00 64.27 12.30
C ASN A 201 4.62 65.29 11.32
N SER A 202 5.17 64.83 10.21
CA SER A 202 5.72 65.70 9.17
C SER A 202 4.61 66.33 8.34
N LEU A 203 3.55 65.59 8.04
CA LEU A 203 2.36 66.11 7.37
C LEU A 203 1.68 67.20 8.18
N GLU A 204 1.52 67.02 9.50
CA GLU A 204 0.94 68.03 10.39
C GLU A 204 1.72 69.37 10.34
N LYS A 205 3.06 69.30 10.24
CA LYS A 205 3.89 70.51 10.08
C LYS A 205 3.71 71.16 8.71
N ILE A 206 3.63 70.37 7.64
CA ILE A 206 3.43 70.88 6.27
C ILE A 206 2.05 71.54 6.17
N GLU A 207 1.03 70.95 6.80
CA GLU A 207 -0.32 71.50 6.86
C GLU A 207 -0.33 72.93 7.45
N GLY A 208 0.36 73.13 8.58
CA GLY A 208 0.54 74.47 9.16
C GLY A 208 1.28 75.46 8.24
N PHE A 209 2.28 75.00 7.48
CA PHE A 209 2.97 75.86 6.49
C PHE A 209 2.07 76.23 5.31
N VAL A 210 1.25 75.29 4.83
CA VAL A 210 0.30 75.53 3.74
C VAL A 210 -0.77 76.54 4.17
N GLU A 211 -1.32 76.39 5.37
CA GLU A 211 -2.30 77.33 5.92
C GLU A 211 -1.75 78.77 6.04
N ASP A 212 -0.54 78.93 6.58
CA ASP A 212 0.12 80.24 6.66
C ASP A 212 0.40 80.80 5.26
N THR A 213 0.86 79.98 4.32
CA THR A 213 1.13 80.39 2.93
C THR A 213 -0.13 80.88 2.22
N THR A 214 -1.25 80.14 2.35
CA THR A 214 -2.55 80.54 1.81
C THR A 214 -3.03 81.86 2.41
N THR A 215 -2.85 82.04 3.72
CA THR A 215 -3.20 83.28 4.42
C THR A 215 -2.37 84.46 3.91
N LYS A 216 -1.04 84.33 3.86
CA LYS A 216 -0.14 85.39 3.36
C LYS A 216 -0.36 85.72 1.90
N ALA A 217 -0.64 84.73 1.06
CA ALA A 217 -0.93 84.95 -0.34
C ALA A 217 -2.26 85.71 -0.53
N THR A 218 -3.29 85.37 0.25
CA THR A 218 -4.58 86.05 0.25
C THR A 218 -4.46 87.49 0.75
N ASP A 219 -3.72 87.73 1.83
CA ASP A 219 -3.42 89.09 2.29
C ASP A 219 -2.65 89.88 1.22
N GLY A 220 -1.71 89.22 0.53
CA GLY A 220 -0.94 89.78 -0.58
C GLY A 220 -1.83 90.24 -1.75
N THR A 221 -2.76 89.40 -2.21
CA THR A 221 -3.71 89.78 -3.27
C THR A 221 -4.61 90.94 -2.84
N GLN A 222 -5.12 90.93 -1.60
CA GLN A 222 -5.94 92.03 -1.08
C GLN A 222 -5.20 93.37 -0.98
N HIS A 223 -3.93 93.36 -0.56
CA HIS A 223 -3.11 94.57 -0.54
C HIS A 223 -2.84 95.11 -1.95
N LEU A 224 -2.64 94.22 -2.92
CA LEU A 224 -2.44 94.61 -4.32
C LEU A 224 -3.71 95.15 -4.97
N ASP A 225 -4.89 94.59 -4.65
CA ASP A 225 -6.18 95.14 -5.11
C ASP A 225 -6.36 96.59 -4.65
N LYS A 226 -6.09 96.88 -3.37
CA LYS A 226 -6.12 98.25 -2.83
C LYS A 226 -5.08 99.16 -3.49
N TYR A 227 -3.90 98.63 -3.79
CA TYR A 227 -2.86 99.39 -4.49
C TYR A 227 -3.29 99.75 -5.92
N MET A 228 -3.88 98.81 -6.66
CA MET A 228 -4.40 99.04 -8.00
C MET A 228 -5.53 100.08 -8.01
N GLU A 229 -6.44 100.03 -7.03
CA GLU A 229 -7.48 101.05 -6.86
C GLU A 229 -6.87 102.45 -6.64
N GLN A 230 -5.87 102.55 -5.76
CA GLN A 230 -5.14 103.80 -5.55
C GLN A 230 -4.39 104.25 -6.80
N MET A 231 -3.94 103.29 -7.63
CA MET A 231 -3.26 103.61 -8.86
C MET A 231 -4.23 104.25 -9.87
N ASP A 232 -5.44 103.73 -10.01
CA ASP A 232 -6.44 104.30 -10.91
C ASP A 232 -6.79 105.76 -10.54
N VAL A 233 -6.83 106.08 -9.24
CA VAL A 233 -7.03 107.46 -8.76
C VAL A 233 -5.90 108.39 -9.21
N ILE A 234 -4.64 108.01 -8.99
CA ILE A 234 -3.50 108.86 -9.38
C ILE A 234 -3.39 108.99 -10.90
N SER A 235 -3.72 107.93 -11.65
CA SER A 235 -3.78 108.00 -13.13
C SER A 235 -4.77 109.07 -13.60
N ALA A 236 -5.95 109.13 -12.97
CA ALA A 236 -6.95 110.16 -13.25
C ALA A 236 -6.45 111.57 -12.89
N ASP A 237 -5.80 111.75 -11.74
CA ASP A 237 -5.24 113.04 -11.32
C ASP A 237 -4.14 113.55 -12.26
N LEU A 238 -3.26 112.65 -12.75
CA LEU A 238 -2.24 112.99 -13.75
C LEU A 238 -2.86 113.38 -15.10
N GLY A 239 -3.95 112.72 -15.50
CA GLY A 239 -4.75 113.10 -16.66
C GLY A 239 -5.30 114.52 -16.54
N ASN A 240 -5.95 114.83 -15.42
CA ASN A 240 -6.47 116.18 -15.12
C ASN A 240 -5.36 117.24 -15.12
N ALA A 241 -4.18 116.92 -14.57
CA ALA A 241 -3.04 117.85 -14.57
C ALA A 241 -2.49 118.11 -15.97
N THR A 242 -2.48 117.10 -16.84
CA THR A 242 -2.07 117.23 -18.24
C THR A 242 -3.03 118.16 -19.00
N ASP A 243 -4.34 117.98 -18.81
CA ASP A 243 -5.37 118.83 -19.42
C ASP A 243 -5.28 120.30 -18.95
N PHE A 244 -5.01 120.50 -17.65
CA PHE A 244 -4.81 121.84 -17.08
C PHE A 244 -3.59 122.55 -17.68
N LEU A 245 -2.44 121.87 -17.80
CA LEU A 245 -1.23 122.46 -18.38
C LEU A 245 -1.39 122.76 -19.89
N SER A 246 -2.17 121.94 -20.61
CA SER A 246 -2.53 122.21 -22.00
C SER A 246 -3.34 123.51 -22.10
N THR A 247 -4.35 123.67 -21.24
CA THR A 247 -5.17 124.89 -21.19
C THR A 247 -4.33 126.12 -20.84
N LEU A 248 -3.44 126.01 -19.85
CA LEU A 248 -2.53 127.09 -19.46
C LEU A 248 -1.58 127.49 -20.59
N ASN A 249 -1.09 126.53 -21.39
CA ASN A 249 -0.25 126.82 -22.54
C ASN A 249 -0.99 127.66 -23.58
N ASP A 250 -2.25 127.32 -23.86
CA ASP A 250 -3.12 128.06 -24.78
C ASP A 250 -3.39 129.49 -24.29
N GLU A 251 -3.66 129.66 -22.99
CA GLU A 251 -3.85 130.98 -22.37
C GLU A 251 -2.58 131.84 -22.44
N LEU A 252 -1.41 131.28 -22.12
CA LEU A 252 -0.13 132.00 -22.21
C LEU A 252 0.20 132.44 -23.65
N GLN A 253 -0.13 131.62 -24.64
CA GLN A 253 0.03 131.97 -26.05
C GLN A 253 -0.87 133.15 -26.44
N GLN A 254 -2.10 133.21 -25.94
CA GLN A 254 -3.00 134.35 -26.14
C GLN A 254 -2.44 135.63 -25.50
N ILE A 255 -1.90 135.56 -24.27
CA ILE A 255 -1.32 136.73 -23.60
C ILE A 255 -0.11 137.27 -24.38
N ASN A 256 0.74 136.40 -24.92
CA ASN A 256 1.89 136.80 -25.75
C ASN A 256 1.45 137.54 -27.03
N GLN A 257 0.33 137.13 -27.65
CA GLN A 257 -0.27 137.84 -28.79
C GLN A 257 -0.76 139.24 -28.39
N VAL A 258 -1.42 139.37 -27.24
CA VAL A 258 -1.87 140.67 -26.71
C VAL A 258 -0.68 141.59 -26.39
N GLY A 259 0.38 141.06 -25.76
CA GLY A 259 1.61 141.82 -25.50
C GLY A 259 2.24 142.35 -26.78
N SER A 260 2.31 141.52 -27.83
CA SER A 260 2.82 141.93 -29.15
C SER A 260 2.01 143.10 -29.75
N LEU A 261 0.67 143.05 -29.64
CA LEU A 261 -0.21 144.14 -30.09
C LEU A 261 0.04 145.44 -29.29
N ILE A 262 0.21 145.35 -27.97
CA ILE A 262 0.47 146.53 -27.12
C ILE A 262 1.79 147.19 -27.52
N ILE A 263 2.85 146.42 -27.82
CA ILE A 263 4.13 146.97 -28.33
C ILE A 263 3.88 147.80 -29.59
N THR A 264 3.12 147.27 -30.54
CA THR A 264 2.75 147.98 -31.78
C THR A 264 1.98 149.27 -31.49
N ILE A 265 1.02 149.25 -30.56
CA ILE A 265 0.26 150.44 -30.15
C ILE A 265 1.19 151.48 -29.50
N THR A 266 2.10 151.07 -28.62
CA THR A 266 3.06 152.01 -27.99
C THR A 266 4.04 152.62 -28.99
N GLU A 267 4.45 151.90 -30.04
CA GLU A 267 5.23 152.48 -31.13
C GLU A 267 4.44 153.54 -31.90
N GLN A 268 3.15 153.27 -32.16
CA GLN A 268 2.25 154.25 -32.78
C GLN A 268 2.01 155.48 -31.90
N LEU A 269 1.78 155.29 -30.59
CA LEU A 269 1.60 156.38 -29.62
C LEU A 269 2.87 157.22 -29.48
N LYS A 270 4.06 156.59 -29.50
CA LYS A 270 5.35 157.30 -29.52
C LYS A 270 5.45 158.21 -30.74
N LEU A 271 5.11 157.71 -31.93
CA LEU A 271 5.05 158.50 -33.17
C LEU A 271 4.03 159.64 -33.11
N LEU A 272 2.85 159.39 -32.51
CA LEU A 272 1.81 160.40 -32.31
C LEU A 272 2.26 161.51 -31.35
N SER A 273 2.93 161.13 -30.26
CA SER A 273 3.49 162.08 -29.29
C SER A 273 4.62 162.91 -29.90
N LEU A 274 5.45 162.32 -30.76
CA LEU A 274 6.52 163.01 -31.46
C LEU A 274 5.95 164.06 -32.43
N ASN A 275 4.93 163.70 -33.21
CA ASN A 275 4.22 164.64 -34.08
C ASN A 275 3.52 165.76 -33.28
N SER A 276 2.97 165.45 -32.11
CA SER A 276 2.35 166.44 -31.22
C SER A 276 3.37 167.38 -30.58
N ALA A 277 4.55 166.89 -30.20
CA ALA A 277 5.65 167.69 -29.66
C ALA A 277 6.20 168.68 -30.71
N VAL A 278 6.28 168.26 -31.97
CA VAL A 278 6.68 169.12 -33.10
C VAL A 278 5.68 170.25 -33.32
N GLU A 279 4.38 169.97 -33.31
CA GLU A 279 3.35 170.99 -33.57
C GLU A 279 3.17 171.96 -32.38
N ALA A 280 3.38 171.49 -31.16
CA ALA A 280 3.40 172.32 -29.95
C ALA A 280 4.60 173.29 -29.91
N ALA A 281 5.76 172.90 -30.45
CA ALA A 281 6.91 173.79 -30.63
C ALA A 281 6.66 174.91 -31.67
N ARG A 282 5.72 174.67 -32.60
CA ARG A 282 5.36 175.59 -33.70
C ARG A 282 4.36 176.66 -33.28
N ALA A 283 3.51 176.39 -32.29
CA ALA A 283 2.45 177.29 -31.80
C ALA A 283 2.92 178.42 -30.84
N GLY A 284 4.23 178.54 -30.57
CA GLY A 284 4.79 179.64 -29.77
C GLY A 284 4.25 179.71 -28.34
N GLU A 285 4.11 180.91 -27.75
CA GLU A 285 3.75 181.10 -26.33
C GLU A 285 2.42 180.43 -25.90
N SER A 286 1.51 180.12 -26.84
CA SER A 286 0.25 179.39 -26.56
C SER A 286 0.42 177.86 -26.44
N GLY A 287 1.56 177.29 -26.87
CA GLY A 287 1.81 175.84 -26.95
C GLY A 287 2.57 175.21 -25.77
N ARG A 288 3.05 175.99 -24.80
CA ARG A 288 3.90 175.52 -23.69
C ARG A 288 3.29 174.39 -22.85
N GLY A 289 1.97 174.38 -22.65
CA GLY A 289 1.28 173.31 -21.93
C GLY A 289 1.23 171.98 -22.71
N PHE A 290 1.20 172.03 -24.05
CA PHE A 290 1.08 170.84 -24.90
C PHE A 290 2.42 170.10 -25.09
N VAL A 291 3.55 170.80 -25.08
CA VAL A 291 4.89 170.17 -25.14
C VAL A 291 5.11 169.24 -23.95
N VAL A 292 4.66 169.64 -22.75
CA VAL A 292 4.77 168.82 -21.53
C VAL A 292 3.97 167.54 -21.66
N VAL A 293 2.75 167.58 -22.22
CA VAL A 293 1.91 166.40 -22.41
C VAL A 293 2.48 165.45 -23.47
N ALA A 294 3.06 165.99 -24.55
CA ALA A 294 3.66 165.17 -25.61
C ALA A 294 4.95 164.47 -25.15
N ASP A 295 5.81 165.16 -24.39
CA ASP A 295 7.02 164.55 -23.83
C ASP A 295 6.68 163.49 -22.76
N GLU A 296 5.62 163.73 -21.98
CA GLU A 296 5.10 162.76 -21.01
C GLU A 296 4.47 161.54 -21.69
N MET A 297 3.75 161.70 -22.81
CA MET A 297 3.23 160.59 -23.62
C MET A 297 4.34 159.75 -24.27
N ASN A 298 5.45 160.38 -24.68
CA ASN A 298 6.60 159.68 -25.25
C ASN A 298 7.30 158.82 -24.18
N LYS A 299 7.53 159.40 -23.00
CA LYS A 299 8.04 158.68 -21.83
C LYS A 299 7.11 157.53 -21.43
N LEU A 300 5.81 157.77 -21.36
CA LEU A 300 4.82 156.75 -20.99
C LEU A 300 4.75 155.62 -22.04
N SER A 301 4.83 155.94 -23.32
CA SER A 301 4.84 154.93 -24.40
C SER A 301 6.12 154.09 -24.38
N ALA A 302 7.28 154.71 -24.15
CA ALA A 302 8.55 154.00 -24.00
C ALA A 302 8.55 153.10 -22.75
N GLN A 303 8.09 153.62 -21.60
CA GLN A 303 7.95 152.83 -20.37
C GLN A 303 6.94 151.67 -20.53
N THR A 304 5.84 151.88 -21.25
CA THR A 304 4.83 150.84 -21.50
C THR A 304 5.38 149.76 -22.43
N ARG A 305 6.11 150.13 -23.48
CA ARG A 305 6.82 149.17 -24.35
C ARG A 305 7.82 148.34 -23.55
N ASP A 306 8.69 148.98 -22.78
CA ASP A 306 9.73 148.30 -22.01
C ASP A 306 9.12 147.36 -20.96
N SER A 307 8.00 147.77 -20.34
CA SER A 307 7.23 146.92 -19.42
C SER A 307 6.62 145.70 -20.11
N ILE A 308 6.09 145.85 -21.33
CA ILE A 308 5.52 144.74 -22.09
C ILE A 308 6.60 143.79 -22.63
N VAL A 309 7.77 144.30 -23.01
CA VAL A 309 8.93 143.44 -23.35
C VAL A 309 9.33 142.58 -22.16
N GLN A 310 9.40 143.16 -20.95
CA GLN A 310 9.64 142.39 -19.72
C GLN A 310 8.53 141.35 -19.45
N ILE A 311 7.26 141.69 -19.67
CA ILE A 311 6.13 140.75 -19.54
C ILE A 311 6.25 139.59 -20.55
N ASN A 312 6.61 139.86 -21.80
CA ASN A 312 6.81 138.81 -22.80
C ASN A 312 7.97 137.88 -22.44
N ASP A 313 9.07 138.42 -21.88
CA ASP A 313 10.17 137.60 -21.36
C ASP A 313 9.71 136.74 -20.17
N PHE A 314 8.88 137.25 -19.27
CA PHE A 314 8.26 136.46 -18.20
C PHE A 314 7.34 135.36 -18.75
N ILE A 315 6.46 135.66 -19.72
CA ILE A 315 5.58 134.67 -20.35
C ILE A 315 6.40 133.58 -21.03
N LYS A 316 7.46 133.94 -21.76
CA LYS A 316 8.35 132.98 -22.40
C LYS A 316 9.02 132.05 -21.38
N ASN A 317 9.47 132.59 -20.25
CA ASN A 317 10.01 131.78 -19.16
C ASN A 317 8.96 130.88 -18.51
N ILE A 318 7.71 131.33 -18.38
CA ILE A 318 6.59 130.51 -17.89
C ILE A 318 6.25 129.41 -18.91
N MET A 319 6.21 129.69 -20.21
CA MET A 319 5.97 128.67 -21.25
C MET A 319 7.06 127.58 -21.24
N ILE A 320 8.34 127.97 -21.16
CA ILE A 320 9.45 127.00 -21.02
C ILE A 320 9.31 126.19 -19.72
N SER A 321 8.88 126.81 -18.64
CA SER A 321 8.64 126.12 -17.37
C SER A 321 7.45 125.16 -17.46
N ASN A 322 6.37 125.56 -18.12
CA ASN A 322 5.17 124.76 -18.38
C ASN A 322 5.50 123.52 -19.22
N GLU A 323 6.31 123.68 -20.28
CA GLU A 323 6.80 122.57 -21.10
C GLU A 323 7.63 121.57 -20.26
N LYS A 324 8.52 122.07 -19.39
CA LYS A 324 9.27 121.20 -18.47
C LYS A 324 8.37 120.44 -17.50
N VAL A 325 7.34 121.08 -16.96
CA VAL A 325 6.36 120.42 -16.07
C VAL A 325 5.56 119.36 -16.84
N SER A 326 5.11 119.67 -18.06
CA SER A 326 4.39 118.72 -18.93
C SER A 326 5.23 117.47 -19.26
N VAL A 327 6.50 117.66 -19.64
CA VAL A 327 7.44 116.54 -19.86
C VAL A 327 7.62 115.72 -18.58
N SER A 328 7.72 116.37 -17.42
CA SER A 328 7.82 115.69 -16.13
C SER A 328 6.57 114.88 -15.81
N ILE A 329 5.37 115.41 -16.03
CA ILE A 329 4.10 114.69 -15.80
C ILE A 329 3.99 113.49 -16.73
N ASN A 330 4.35 113.62 -18.01
CA ASN A 330 4.34 112.50 -18.95
C ASN A 330 5.35 111.40 -18.54
N SER A 331 6.52 111.78 -18.02
CA SER A 331 7.48 110.83 -17.47
C SER A 331 6.94 110.10 -16.22
N VAL A 332 6.23 110.81 -15.34
CA VAL A 332 5.54 110.21 -14.18
C VAL A 332 4.43 109.26 -14.63
N TYR A 333 3.61 109.66 -15.61
CA TYR A 333 2.53 108.83 -16.17
C TYR A 333 3.05 107.51 -16.76
N ASN A 334 4.15 107.56 -17.52
CA ASN A 334 4.78 106.34 -18.04
C ASN A 334 5.36 105.44 -16.95
N SER A 335 6.01 106.03 -15.94
CA SER A 335 6.55 105.29 -14.78
C SER A 335 5.43 104.62 -13.97
N PHE A 336 4.27 105.24 -13.95
CA PHE A 336 3.09 104.76 -13.25
C PHE A 336 2.44 103.57 -13.96
N ASN A 337 2.25 103.64 -15.28
CA ASN A 337 1.76 102.50 -16.06
C ASN A 337 2.70 101.29 -15.95
N LEU A 338 4.02 101.53 -15.99
CA LEU A 338 4.99 100.47 -15.74
C LEU A 338 4.83 99.85 -14.34
N SER A 339 4.60 100.68 -13.32
CA SER A 339 4.34 100.19 -11.96
C SER A 339 3.07 99.34 -11.91
N ARG A 340 1.99 99.76 -12.57
CA ARG A 340 0.73 99.01 -12.65
C ARG A 340 0.93 97.62 -13.24
N ASP A 341 1.68 97.51 -14.35
CA ASP A 341 1.94 96.21 -15.01
C ASP A 341 2.80 95.28 -14.12
N ILE A 342 3.78 95.84 -13.40
CA ILE A 342 4.58 95.10 -12.42
C ILE A 342 3.69 94.57 -11.30
N PHE A 343 2.86 95.40 -10.68
CA PHE A 343 2.02 94.99 -9.56
C PHE A 343 0.91 94.01 -9.97
N GLN A 344 0.39 94.10 -11.19
CA GLN A 344 -0.50 93.08 -11.77
C GLN A 344 0.20 91.71 -11.87
N SER A 345 1.46 91.69 -12.33
CA SER A 345 2.26 90.45 -12.39
C SER A 345 2.53 89.87 -10.99
N VAL A 346 2.73 90.73 -9.97
CA VAL A 346 2.86 90.30 -8.57
C VAL A 346 1.54 89.69 -8.06
N LYS A 347 0.39 90.25 -8.43
CA LYS A 347 -0.92 89.71 -8.06
C LYS A 347 -1.14 88.32 -8.64
N GLU A 348 -0.88 88.12 -9.92
CA GLU A 348 -0.94 86.82 -10.59
C GLU A 348 0.00 85.79 -9.93
N SER A 349 1.16 86.25 -9.45
CA SER A 349 2.08 85.40 -8.69
C SER A 349 1.49 84.93 -7.36
N PHE A 350 0.81 85.80 -6.61
CA PHE A 350 0.11 85.40 -5.38
C PHE A 350 -1.09 84.48 -5.64
N GLU A 351 -1.85 84.71 -6.71
CA GLU A 351 -2.92 83.79 -7.12
C GLU A 351 -2.37 82.40 -7.46
N THR A 352 -1.23 82.34 -8.15
CA THR A 352 -0.52 81.09 -8.44
C THR A 352 -0.05 80.39 -7.16
N ILE A 353 0.50 81.14 -6.19
CA ILE A 353 0.89 80.60 -4.87
C ILE A 353 -0.31 79.97 -4.17
N ASN A 354 -1.47 80.65 -4.18
CA ASN A 354 -2.68 80.15 -3.55
C ASN A 354 -3.19 78.85 -4.22
N ASN A 355 -3.17 78.81 -5.55
CA ASN A 355 -3.53 77.59 -6.28
C ASN A 355 -2.59 76.42 -5.97
N ASN A 356 -1.28 76.66 -5.91
CA ASN A 356 -0.29 75.63 -5.55
C ASN A 356 -0.48 75.15 -4.10
N ALA A 357 -0.82 76.05 -3.18
CA ALA A 357 -1.13 75.68 -1.79
C ALA A 357 -2.36 74.77 -1.69
N ASN A 358 -3.40 75.03 -2.50
CA ASN A 358 -4.58 74.15 -2.56
C ASN A 358 -4.26 72.76 -3.11
N ILE A 359 -3.45 72.68 -4.19
CA ILE A 359 -2.99 71.40 -4.74
C ILE A 359 -2.21 70.63 -3.67
N LEU A 360 -1.28 71.31 -2.98
CA LEU A 360 -0.49 70.69 -1.92
C LEU A 360 -1.36 70.20 -0.75
N ASN A 361 -2.46 70.90 -0.44
CA ASN A 361 -3.43 70.46 0.57
C ASN A 361 -4.13 69.14 0.19
N ASP A 362 -4.50 68.98 -1.08
CA ASP A 362 -5.10 67.73 -1.55
C ASP A 362 -4.07 66.59 -1.63
N ASP A 363 -2.83 66.89 -2.02
CA ASP A 363 -1.72 65.92 -1.97
C ASP A 363 -1.47 65.43 -0.54
N MET A 364 -1.49 66.30 0.47
CA MET A 364 -1.35 65.90 1.88
C MET A 364 -2.44 64.93 2.33
N LYS A 365 -3.70 65.13 1.93
CA LYS A 365 -4.80 64.21 2.25
C LYS A 365 -4.56 62.82 1.66
N MET A 366 -4.02 62.75 0.44
CA MET A 366 -3.67 61.46 -0.18
C MET A 366 -2.57 60.76 0.63
N VAL A 367 -1.51 61.47 1.02
CA VAL A 367 -0.43 60.89 1.82
C VAL A 367 -0.91 60.45 3.22
N TYR A 368 -1.83 61.18 3.86
CA TYR A 368 -2.46 60.74 5.11
C TYR A 368 -3.21 59.40 4.94
N SER A 369 -3.95 59.24 3.84
CA SER A 369 -4.66 58.00 3.53
C SER A 369 -3.67 56.84 3.34
N GLU A 370 -2.58 57.06 2.60
CA GLU A 370 -1.56 56.03 2.39
C GLU A 370 -0.84 55.66 3.69
N ALA A 371 -0.51 56.64 4.55
CA ALA A 371 0.11 56.39 5.84
C ALA A 371 -0.79 55.54 6.75
N LYS A 372 -2.10 55.79 6.74
CA LYS A 372 -3.08 54.97 7.46
C LYS A 372 -3.13 53.53 6.92
N ASP A 373 -3.20 53.37 5.60
CA ASP A 373 -3.22 52.04 4.97
C ASP A 373 -1.94 51.24 5.29
N ILE A 374 -0.78 51.89 5.32
CA ILE A 374 0.48 51.27 5.75
C ILE A 374 0.39 50.85 7.21
N SER A 375 -0.15 51.69 8.10
CA SER A 375 -0.33 51.36 9.52
C SER A 375 -1.20 50.10 9.72
N ASP A 376 -2.35 50.04 9.05
CA ASP A 376 -3.30 48.94 9.15
C ASP A 376 -2.68 47.62 8.62
N LYS A 377 -1.97 47.69 7.48
CA LYS A 377 -1.23 46.54 6.94
C LYS A 377 -0.10 46.07 7.87
N THR A 378 0.61 47.02 8.49
CA THR A 378 1.70 46.72 9.42
C THR A 378 1.20 46.00 10.68
N ASN A 379 0.01 46.37 11.19
CA ASN A 379 -0.65 45.64 12.27
C ASN A 379 -1.06 44.22 11.83
N THR A 380 -1.62 44.08 10.63
CA THR A 380 -2.01 42.76 10.11
C THR A 380 -0.79 41.82 9.96
N ILE A 381 0.33 42.34 9.45
CA ILE A 381 1.57 41.56 9.31
C ILE A 381 2.14 41.18 10.69
N HIS A 382 2.05 42.07 11.68
CA HIS A 382 2.45 41.78 13.05
C HIS A 382 1.68 40.58 13.63
N ASP A 383 0.35 40.60 13.54
CA ASP A 383 -0.51 39.51 14.04
C ASP A 383 -0.22 38.18 13.31
N GLN A 384 0.01 38.24 12.00
CA GLN A 384 0.41 37.07 11.21
C GLN A 384 1.79 36.54 11.61
N GLY A 385 2.72 37.43 11.95
CA GLY A 385 4.05 37.07 12.43
C GLY A 385 4.01 36.32 13.77
N GLU A 386 3.18 36.76 14.72
CA GLU A 386 2.98 36.06 15.99
C GLU A 386 2.38 34.65 15.79
N ILE A 387 1.37 34.52 14.92
CA ILE A 387 0.81 33.20 14.57
C ILE A 387 1.90 32.30 13.96
N LEU A 388 2.75 32.84 13.09
CA LEU A 388 3.83 32.08 12.47
C LEU A 388 4.90 31.66 13.49
N HIS A 389 5.19 32.52 14.47
CA HIS A 389 6.11 32.22 15.57
C HIS A 389 5.61 31.02 16.40
N ASP A 390 4.34 31.05 16.81
CA ASP A 390 3.72 29.98 17.60
C ASP A 390 3.68 28.66 16.82
N ALA A 391 3.31 28.71 15.53
CA ALA A 391 3.30 27.54 14.65
C ALA A 391 4.69 26.91 14.50
N SER A 392 5.74 27.71 14.35
CA SER A 392 7.11 27.19 14.32
C SER A 392 7.51 26.53 15.64
N HIS A 393 7.18 27.15 16.78
CA HIS A 393 7.44 26.54 18.09
C HIS A 393 6.73 25.19 18.26
N GLU A 394 5.46 25.10 17.84
CA GLU A 394 4.69 23.84 17.85
C GLU A 394 5.33 22.77 16.95
N ILE A 395 5.73 23.12 15.73
CA ILE A 395 6.45 22.21 14.82
C ILE A 395 7.72 21.66 15.49
N SER A 396 8.48 22.51 16.17
CA SER A 396 9.70 22.09 16.88
C SER A 396 9.41 21.06 17.98
N SER A 397 8.35 21.30 18.78
CA SER A 397 7.91 20.36 19.82
C SER A 397 7.45 19.02 19.22
N ILE A 398 6.60 19.05 18.20
CA ILE A 398 6.10 17.83 17.53
C ILE A 398 7.27 17.04 16.94
N THR A 399 8.26 17.73 16.37
CA THR A 399 9.45 17.10 15.80
C THR A 399 10.25 16.35 16.86
N GLN A 400 10.35 16.87 18.09
CA GLN A 400 11.00 16.19 19.21
C GLN A 400 10.21 14.95 19.66
N ASP A 401 8.89 15.04 19.72
CA ASP A 401 8.02 13.92 20.09
C ASP A 401 8.13 12.78 19.06
N VAL A 402 8.09 13.12 17.76
CA VAL A 402 8.25 12.13 16.68
C VAL A 402 9.65 11.50 16.72
N ALA A 403 10.69 12.28 17.01
CA ALA A 403 12.04 11.73 17.16
C ALA A 403 12.13 10.73 18.33
N ALA A 404 11.48 11.01 19.47
CA ALA A 404 11.43 10.10 20.60
C ALA A 404 10.71 8.79 20.27
N VAL A 405 9.54 8.86 19.62
CA VAL A 405 8.79 7.68 19.17
C VAL A 405 9.60 6.87 18.15
N THR A 406 10.30 7.55 17.24
CA THR A 406 11.16 6.88 16.24
C THR A 406 12.30 6.11 16.92
N GLN A 407 12.89 6.63 17.99
CA GLN A 407 13.91 5.92 18.77
C GLN A 407 13.34 4.69 19.49
N GLU A 408 12.15 4.79 20.07
CA GLU A 408 11.47 3.66 20.69
C GLU A 408 11.16 2.56 19.66
N GLN A 409 10.67 2.95 18.48
CA GLN A 409 10.35 2.01 17.41
C GLN A 409 11.60 1.33 16.82
N LEU A 410 12.75 2.02 16.79
CA LEU A 410 14.03 1.39 16.42
C LEU A 410 14.42 0.30 17.42
N ALA A 411 14.29 0.57 18.72
CA ALA A 411 14.58 -0.41 19.76
C ALA A 411 13.63 -1.63 19.69
N GLU A 412 12.34 -1.41 19.46
CA GLU A 412 11.37 -2.50 19.26
C GLU A 412 11.73 -3.35 18.04
N THR A 413 12.11 -2.69 16.93
CA THR A 413 12.54 -3.39 15.71
C THR A 413 13.77 -4.27 15.94
N GLU A 414 14.74 -3.80 16.72
CA GLU A 414 15.91 -4.60 17.12
C GLU A 414 15.53 -5.82 17.98
N GLU A 415 14.54 -5.68 18.87
CA GLU A 415 14.03 -6.78 19.67
C GLU A 415 13.34 -7.84 18.80
N ILE A 416 12.48 -7.43 17.86
CA ILE A 416 11.82 -8.37 16.94
C ILE A 416 12.87 -9.08 16.08
N ASN A 417 13.91 -8.38 15.63
CA ASN A 417 15.00 -9.00 14.87
C ASN A 417 15.72 -10.09 15.69
N THR A 418 15.93 -9.85 16.99
CA THR A 418 16.48 -10.86 17.90
C THR A 418 15.56 -12.08 18.05
N GLN A 419 14.25 -11.85 18.14
CA GLN A 419 13.25 -12.93 18.21
C GLN A 419 13.22 -13.77 16.93
N ILE A 420 13.36 -13.14 15.76
CA ILE A 420 13.48 -13.81 14.47
C ILE A 420 14.68 -14.75 14.44
N HIS A 421 15.86 -14.29 14.88
CA HIS A 421 17.04 -15.15 14.96
C HIS A 421 16.82 -16.37 15.85
N SER A 422 16.10 -16.20 16.97
CA SER A 422 15.71 -17.32 17.84
C SER A 422 14.78 -18.31 17.11
N LEU A 423 13.77 -17.80 16.40
CA LEU A 423 12.83 -18.62 15.65
C LEU A 423 13.52 -19.40 14.52
N THR A 424 14.43 -18.77 13.78
CA THR A 424 15.26 -19.44 12.76
C THR A 424 16.10 -20.56 13.38
N SER A 425 16.65 -20.34 14.57
CA SER A 425 17.44 -21.35 15.30
C SER A 425 16.55 -22.51 15.76
N MET A 426 15.33 -22.23 16.24
CA MET A 426 14.36 -23.26 16.61
C MET A 426 13.92 -24.11 15.40
N LEU A 427 13.63 -23.46 14.27
CA LEU A 427 13.27 -24.15 13.02
C LEU A 427 14.41 -25.05 12.53
N SER A 428 15.65 -24.56 12.58
CA SER A 428 16.84 -25.34 12.27
C SER A 428 17.00 -26.55 13.20
N GLY A 429 16.70 -26.37 14.49
CA GLY A 429 16.67 -27.45 15.48
C GLY A 429 15.62 -28.52 15.17
N ILE A 430 14.39 -28.10 14.84
CA ILE A 430 13.30 -29.01 14.44
C ILE A 430 13.69 -29.78 13.17
N GLN A 431 14.25 -29.10 12.16
CA GLN A 431 14.76 -29.72 10.94
C GLN A 431 15.80 -30.80 11.24
N SER A 432 16.74 -30.52 12.16
CA SER A 432 17.74 -31.51 12.58
C SER A 432 17.11 -32.74 13.24
N LEU A 433 16.11 -32.55 14.10
CA LEU A 433 15.42 -33.63 14.79
C LEU A 433 14.61 -34.51 13.82
N ILE A 434 13.87 -33.90 12.89
CA ILE A 434 13.05 -34.67 11.93
C ILE A 434 13.88 -35.39 10.88
N LYS A 435 15.10 -34.90 10.55
CA LYS A 435 16.05 -35.61 9.66
C LYS A 435 16.47 -37.00 10.15
N ARG A 436 16.36 -37.27 11.46
CA ARG A 436 16.60 -38.61 12.02
C ARG A 436 15.55 -39.63 11.56
N TYR A 437 14.36 -39.17 11.20
CA TYR A 437 13.24 -40.01 10.82
C TYR A 437 13.08 -40.03 9.29
N LYS A 438 13.36 -41.19 8.69
CA LYS A 438 13.27 -41.44 7.25
C LYS A 438 11.85 -41.87 6.90
N THR A 439 11.03 -40.89 6.54
CA THR A 439 9.73 -41.13 5.88
C THR A 439 9.86 -41.26 4.36
N SER A 440 11.05 -40.96 3.82
CA SER A 440 11.35 -40.83 2.39
C SER A 440 12.85 -41.05 2.10
N ILE A 441 13.24 -41.09 0.82
CA ILE A 441 14.65 -41.08 0.38
C ILE A 441 15.34 -39.74 0.75
N ALA A 442 16.66 -39.75 0.94
CA ALA A 442 17.45 -38.54 1.19
C ALA A 442 18.22 -38.08 -0.07
N PRO A 443 18.38 -36.77 -0.29
CA PRO A 443 19.17 -36.25 -1.41
C PRO A 443 20.67 -36.46 -1.24
N VAL A 444 21.35 -36.66 -2.38
CA VAL A 444 22.81 -36.72 -2.48
C VAL A 444 23.38 -35.31 -2.73
N GLU A 445 24.56 -35.04 -2.18
CA GLU A 445 25.26 -33.77 -2.36
C GLU A 445 25.62 -33.49 -3.83
N ASN A 446 25.41 -32.24 -4.27
CA ASN A 446 25.81 -31.77 -5.59
C ASN A 446 27.26 -31.30 -5.64
N LYS A 447 28.17 -32.26 -5.81
CA LYS A 447 29.63 -32.04 -5.81
C LYS A 447 30.12 -31.16 -6.97
N ASP A 448 29.44 -31.23 -8.12
CA ASP A 448 29.80 -30.45 -9.31
C ASP A 448 29.17 -29.04 -9.29
N ASN A 449 28.27 -28.78 -8.32
CA ASN A 449 27.55 -27.53 -8.11
C ASN A 449 26.87 -26.95 -9.36
N LYS A 450 26.53 -27.79 -10.34
CA LYS A 450 25.76 -27.38 -11.52
C LYS A 450 24.31 -27.13 -11.12
N SER A 451 23.72 -26.09 -11.70
CA SER A 451 22.31 -25.79 -11.50
C SER A 451 21.47 -26.80 -12.27
N HIS A 452 20.48 -27.39 -11.63
CA HIS A 452 19.48 -28.24 -12.28
C HIS A 452 18.07 -27.69 -12.04
N HIS A 453 17.20 -27.82 -13.04
CA HIS A 453 15.80 -27.40 -12.98
C HIS A 453 14.88 -28.61 -13.17
N ILE A 454 14.24 -29.05 -12.09
CA ILE A 454 13.26 -30.14 -12.10
C ILE A 454 11.86 -29.55 -12.11
N VAL A 455 10.99 -30.03 -13.00
CA VAL A 455 9.58 -29.64 -13.04
C VAL A 455 8.71 -30.83 -12.67
N MET A 456 7.85 -30.64 -11.66
CA MET A 456 6.82 -31.61 -11.28
C MET A 456 5.44 -31.01 -11.55
N MET A 457 4.59 -31.78 -12.23
CA MET A 457 3.22 -31.36 -12.53
C MET A 457 2.23 -32.35 -11.94
N SER A 458 1.13 -31.88 -11.35
CA SER A 458 0.06 -32.77 -10.89
C SER A 458 -1.30 -32.08 -10.83
N PRO A 459 -2.42 -32.82 -10.86
CA PRO A 459 -3.73 -32.25 -10.57
C PRO A 459 -3.79 -31.69 -9.13
N LEU A 460 -4.78 -30.87 -8.84
CA LEU A 460 -5.12 -30.37 -7.49
C LEU A 460 -6.60 -30.55 -7.14
N ASP A 461 -7.32 -31.33 -7.94
CA ASP A 461 -8.78 -31.49 -7.87
C ASP A 461 -9.29 -32.48 -6.80
N HIS A 462 -8.39 -33.01 -5.96
CA HIS A 462 -8.70 -34.00 -4.93
C HIS A 462 -7.76 -33.86 -3.71
N PRO A 463 -8.22 -34.08 -2.47
CA PRO A 463 -7.38 -33.96 -1.26
C PRO A 463 -6.07 -34.75 -1.29
N PHE A 464 -6.06 -35.90 -1.98
CA PHE A 464 -4.84 -36.68 -2.24
C PHE A 464 -3.70 -35.81 -2.81
N TRP A 465 -4.00 -34.97 -3.80
CA TRP A 465 -3.00 -34.15 -4.48
C TRP A 465 -2.46 -33.01 -3.60
N HIS A 466 -3.21 -32.56 -2.60
CA HIS A 466 -2.69 -31.60 -1.62
C HIS A 466 -1.53 -32.19 -0.81
N PHE A 467 -1.56 -33.48 -0.49
CA PHE A 467 -0.45 -34.14 0.17
C PHE A 467 0.73 -34.40 -0.78
N VAL A 468 0.47 -34.66 -2.06
CA VAL A 468 1.51 -34.69 -3.11
C VAL A 468 2.22 -33.33 -3.18
N ARG A 469 1.47 -32.22 -3.24
CA ARG A 469 2.02 -30.88 -3.21
C ARG A 469 2.91 -30.63 -1.98
N LYS A 470 2.47 -31.05 -0.79
CA LYS A 470 3.27 -30.91 0.44
C LYS A 470 4.62 -31.63 0.34
N GLY A 471 4.63 -32.84 -0.23
CA GLY A 471 5.87 -33.59 -0.49
C GLY A 471 6.81 -32.86 -1.45
N ALA A 472 6.26 -32.33 -2.55
CA ALA A 472 7.04 -31.60 -3.55
C ALA A 472 7.67 -30.31 -3.02
N LEU A 473 6.90 -29.50 -2.27
CA LEU A 473 7.42 -28.28 -1.64
C LEU A 473 8.49 -28.57 -0.59
N TYR A 474 8.36 -29.70 0.13
CA TYR A 474 9.40 -30.12 1.06
C TYR A 474 10.69 -30.53 0.33
N ALA A 475 10.58 -31.27 -0.77
CA ALA A 475 11.73 -31.62 -1.61
C ALA A 475 12.39 -30.36 -2.21
N GLU A 476 11.62 -29.39 -2.69
CA GLU A 476 12.12 -28.08 -3.14
C GLU A 476 12.98 -27.41 -2.06
N ASN A 477 12.47 -27.34 -0.83
CA ASN A 477 13.19 -26.75 0.29
C ASN A 477 14.47 -27.53 0.66
N GLU A 478 14.45 -28.87 0.62
CA GLU A 478 15.64 -29.69 0.87
C GLU A 478 16.72 -29.55 -0.20
N LEU A 479 16.32 -29.33 -1.45
CA LEU A 479 17.23 -29.20 -2.59
C LEU A 479 17.75 -27.77 -2.81
N LYS A 480 17.15 -26.75 -2.17
CA LYS A 480 17.54 -25.34 -2.28
C LYS A 480 19.02 -25.09 -2.02
N SER A 481 19.62 -25.78 -1.04
CA SER A 481 21.06 -25.67 -0.74
C SER A 481 21.97 -26.52 -1.63
N LEU A 482 21.40 -27.34 -2.51
CA LEU A 482 22.12 -28.29 -3.38
C LEU A 482 22.13 -27.84 -4.86
N ASN A 483 21.81 -26.56 -5.10
CA ASN A 483 21.75 -25.95 -6.43
C ASN A 483 20.81 -26.69 -7.41
N THR A 484 19.69 -27.22 -6.90
CA THR A 484 18.62 -27.81 -7.72
C THR A 484 17.33 -27.07 -7.43
N THR A 485 16.77 -26.44 -8.45
CA THR A 485 15.48 -25.74 -8.38
C THR A 485 14.37 -26.72 -8.74
N VAL A 486 13.31 -26.71 -7.95
CA VAL A 486 12.12 -27.55 -8.18
C VAL A 486 10.94 -26.62 -8.47
N GLU A 487 10.34 -26.74 -9.65
CA GLU A 487 9.12 -26.03 -10.01
C GLU A 487 7.94 -27.00 -9.90
N TYR A 488 7.09 -26.81 -8.88
CA TYR A 488 5.84 -27.56 -8.75
C TYR A 488 4.68 -26.79 -9.41
N ILE A 489 3.98 -27.43 -10.33
CA ILE A 489 2.83 -26.87 -11.06
C ILE A 489 1.60 -27.73 -10.80
N GLY A 490 0.62 -27.16 -10.10
CA GLY A 490 -0.67 -27.79 -9.82
C GLY A 490 -1.76 -27.34 -10.79
N PHE A 491 -2.66 -28.24 -11.17
CA PHE A 491 -3.79 -27.93 -12.07
C PHE A 491 -5.12 -28.26 -11.40
N GLU A 492 -5.97 -27.25 -11.23
CA GLU A 492 -7.36 -27.46 -10.79
C GLU A 492 -8.19 -28.15 -11.88
N ARG A 493 -9.36 -28.68 -11.51
CA ARG A 493 -10.20 -29.47 -12.44
C ARG A 493 -10.57 -28.72 -13.72
N ASP A 494 -10.86 -27.43 -13.60
CA ASP A 494 -11.20 -26.52 -14.68
C ASP A 494 -10.00 -26.03 -15.51
N GLU A 495 -8.77 -26.44 -15.13
CA GLU A 495 -7.52 -26.09 -15.82
C GLU A 495 -6.84 -27.28 -16.49
N SER A 496 -7.51 -28.43 -16.55
CA SER A 496 -6.96 -29.67 -17.12
C SER A 496 -6.53 -29.54 -18.59
N ASP A 497 -7.15 -28.64 -19.35
CA ASP A 497 -6.79 -28.29 -20.73
C ASP A 497 -5.46 -27.53 -20.85
N LYS A 498 -5.00 -26.88 -19.77
CA LYS A 498 -3.71 -26.18 -19.70
C LYS A 498 -2.51 -27.11 -19.46
N PHE A 499 -2.73 -28.35 -19.00
CA PHE A 499 -1.66 -29.27 -18.60
C PHE A 499 -0.64 -29.52 -19.73
N LEU A 500 -1.09 -29.96 -20.91
CA LEU A 500 -0.20 -30.28 -22.04
C LEU A 500 0.48 -29.03 -22.65
N PRO A 501 -0.21 -27.88 -22.82
CA PRO A 501 0.45 -26.63 -23.20
C PRO A 501 1.58 -26.23 -22.26
N THR A 502 1.35 -26.23 -20.95
CA THR A 502 2.37 -25.88 -19.95
C THR A 502 3.53 -26.86 -19.96
N LEU A 503 3.26 -28.17 -20.08
CA LEU A 503 4.33 -29.17 -20.22
C LEU A 503 5.21 -28.90 -21.46
N ALA A 504 4.60 -28.58 -22.60
CA ALA A 504 5.33 -28.28 -23.83
C ALA A 504 6.20 -27.02 -23.70
N GLU A 505 5.69 -26.00 -22.99
CA GLU A 505 6.44 -24.80 -22.66
C GLU A 505 7.65 -25.12 -21.78
N LYS A 506 7.47 -25.89 -20.70
CA LYS A 506 8.56 -26.26 -19.77
C LYS A 506 9.65 -27.10 -20.43
N ILE A 507 9.30 -27.98 -21.36
CA ILE A 507 10.28 -28.71 -22.19
C ILE A 507 11.07 -27.73 -23.08
N LYS A 508 10.40 -26.71 -23.63
CA LYS A 508 11.03 -25.71 -24.51
C LYS A 508 11.94 -24.74 -23.75
N GLU A 509 11.58 -24.40 -22.51
CA GLU A 509 12.40 -23.60 -21.59
C GLU A 509 13.71 -24.32 -21.18
N GLY A 510 13.75 -25.65 -21.32
CA GLY A 510 14.96 -26.44 -21.08
C GLY A 510 15.12 -26.89 -19.63
N CYS A 511 14.04 -27.38 -19.01
CA CYS A 511 14.15 -28.11 -17.74
C CYS A 511 15.06 -29.35 -17.87
N ASP A 512 15.75 -29.71 -16.80
CA ASP A 512 16.69 -30.84 -16.74
C ASP A 512 15.99 -32.16 -16.39
N GLY A 513 14.75 -32.12 -15.89
CA GLY A 513 14.00 -33.33 -15.56
C GLY A 513 12.52 -33.06 -15.33
N LEU A 514 11.70 -34.07 -15.63
CA LEU A 514 10.24 -34.00 -15.54
C LEU A 514 9.67 -35.10 -14.66
N ILE A 515 8.65 -34.75 -13.86
CA ILE A 515 7.89 -35.70 -13.04
C ILE A 515 6.41 -35.48 -13.34
N LEU A 516 5.76 -36.51 -13.89
CA LEU A 516 4.41 -36.39 -14.47
C LEU A 516 3.53 -37.58 -14.07
N PRO A 517 2.22 -37.39 -13.89
CA PRO A 517 1.29 -38.47 -13.61
C PRO A 517 1.02 -39.28 -14.88
N GLY A 518 0.91 -40.61 -14.75
CA GLY A 518 0.81 -41.54 -15.89
C GLY A 518 -0.45 -41.44 -16.76
N VAL A 519 -1.54 -40.88 -16.25
CA VAL A 519 -2.87 -40.92 -16.91
C VAL A 519 -3.28 -39.52 -17.34
N VAL A 520 -2.62 -39.01 -18.38
CA VAL A 520 -2.98 -37.75 -19.05
C VAL A 520 -3.08 -38.04 -20.55
N PRO A 521 -4.29 -37.97 -21.16
CA PRO A 521 -4.44 -38.24 -22.59
C PRO A 521 -3.56 -37.33 -23.45
N GLY A 522 -2.76 -37.91 -24.35
CA GLY A 522 -1.90 -37.15 -25.27
C GLY A 522 -0.56 -36.71 -24.68
N ILE A 523 -0.20 -37.18 -23.48
CA ILE A 523 1.09 -36.89 -22.83
C ILE A 523 2.26 -37.61 -23.54
N GLU A 524 1.99 -38.70 -24.24
CA GLU A 524 2.99 -39.56 -24.87
C GLU A 524 3.84 -38.82 -25.90
N GLU A 525 3.20 -37.97 -26.73
CA GLU A 525 3.91 -37.14 -27.71
C GLU A 525 4.84 -36.13 -27.04
N LYS A 526 4.42 -35.57 -25.89
CA LYS A 526 5.22 -34.61 -25.12
C LYS A 526 6.42 -35.29 -24.46
N ILE A 527 6.24 -36.49 -23.91
CA ILE A 527 7.33 -37.29 -23.33
C ILE A 527 8.30 -37.75 -24.42
N ALA A 528 7.81 -38.16 -25.58
CA ALA A 528 8.66 -38.48 -26.73
C ALA A 528 9.52 -37.26 -27.14
N TYR A 529 8.92 -36.07 -27.17
CA TYR A 529 9.66 -34.83 -27.43
C TYR A 529 10.71 -34.53 -26.34
N ALA A 530 10.37 -34.66 -25.06
CA ALA A 530 11.32 -34.51 -23.94
C ALA A 530 12.50 -35.49 -24.05
N ASN A 531 12.24 -36.74 -24.42
CA ASN A 531 13.27 -37.77 -24.64
C ASN A 531 14.22 -37.39 -25.78
N THR A 532 13.75 -36.75 -26.87
CA THR A 532 14.65 -36.25 -27.95
C THR A 532 15.58 -35.13 -27.48
N LYS A 533 15.24 -34.47 -26.37
CA LYS A 533 16.04 -33.44 -25.71
C LYS A 533 16.91 -34.00 -24.59
N ASN A 534 16.92 -35.32 -24.38
CA ASN A 534 17.59 -36.01 -23.26
C ASN A 534 17.09 -35.57 -21.87
N ILE A 535 15.85 -35.12 -21.76
CA ILE A 535 15.24 -34.78 -20.47
C ILE A 535 14.68 -36.06 -19.85
N PRO A 536 15.24 -36.57 -18.74
CA PRO A 536 14.68 -37.72 -18.02
C PRO A 536 13.27 -37.41 -17.51
N VAL A 537 12.37 -38.38 -17.67
CA VAL A 537 10.98 -38.30 -17.21
C VAL A 537 10.73 -39.42 -16.19
N ILE A 538 10.24 -39.08 -15.00
CA ILE A 538 9.74 -40.04 -14.01
C ILE A 538 8.21 -40.02 -14.05
N ALA A 539 7.61 -41.20 -14.15
CA ALA A 539 6.17 -41.36 -13.96
C ALA A 539 5.88 -41.44 -12.47
N PHE A 540 4.78 -40.86 -12.00
CA PHE A 540 4.33 -41.10 -10.65
C PHE A 540 2.81 -41.27 -10.57
N ASN A 541 2.33 -41.85 -9.46
CA ASN A 541 0.92 -42.17 -9.18
C ASN A 541 0.31 -43.24 -10.10
N ASN A 542 0.41 -43.05 -11.40
CA ASN A 542 0.14 -44.04 -12.42
C ASN A 542 1.36 -44.13 -13.34
N ASP A 543 1.55 -45.30 -13.94
CA ASP A 543 2.58 -45.47 -14.96
C ASP A 543 2.04 -45.06 -16.35
N PHE A 544 2.94 -44.70 -17.26
CA PHE A 544 2.60 -44.46 -18.67
C PHE A 544 2.29 -45.78 -19.39
N SER A 545 1.78 -45.69 -20.62
CA SER A 545 1.65 -46.85 -21.50
C SER A 545 3.03 -47.47 -21.81
N ASN A 546 3.08 -48.79 -22.03
CA ASN A 546 4.34 -49.56 -22.18
C ASN A 546 5.27 -49.05 -23.30
N ASP A 547 4.76 -48.27 -24.23
CA ASP A 547 5.51 -47.74 -25.38
C ASP A 547 6.24 -46.41 -25.06
N VAL A 548 6.00 -45.83 -23.87
CA VAL A 548 6.60 -44.56 -23.43
C VAL A 548 7.88 -44.81 -22.64
N LYS A 549 9.00 -44.29 -23.12
CA LYS A 549 10.28 -44.35 -22.40
C LYS A 549 10.29 -43.36 -21.24
N ARG A 550 10.46 -43.87 -20.02
CA ARG A 550 10.67 -43.13 -18.78
C ARG A 550 11.90 -43.65 -18.03
N LEU A 551 12.39 -42.89 -17.06
CA LEU A 551 13.52 -43.27 -16.19
C LEU A 551 13.10 -44.27 -15.10
N SER A 552 11.98 -44.00 -14.43
CA SER A 552 11.43 -44.83 -13.35
C SER A 552 9.95 -44.50 -13.13
N TYR A 553 9.21 -45.42 -12.50
CA TYR A 553 7.85 -45.20 -12.03
C TYR A 553 7.80 -45.24 -10.51
N PHE A 554 7.16 -44.22 -9.92
CA PHE A 554 6.99 -44.09 -8.48
C PHE A 554 5.50 -44.07 -8.11
N GLY A 555 5.00 -45.12 -7.49
CA GLY A 555 3.58 -45.18 -7.20
C GLY A 555 3.14 -46.42 -6.45
N PRO A 556 1.83 -46.58 -6.22
CA PRO A 556 1.29 -47.70 -5.49
C PRO A 556 1.67 -49.04 -6.13
N ASN A 557 1.95 -50.05 -5.29
CA ASN A 557 1.95 -51.43 -5.74
C ASN A 557 0.50 -51.88 -5.92
N VAL A 558 -0.06 -51.59 -7.09
CA VAL A 558 -1.47 -51.81 -7.43
C VAL A 558 -1.90 -53.25 -7.19
N LYS A 559 -1.05 -54.21 -7.59
CA LYS A 559 -1.35 -55.64 -7.45
C LYS A 559 -1.40 -56.08 -6.00
N ASP A 560 -0.45 -55.64 -5.17
CA ASP A 560 -0.47 -55.96 -3.74
C ASP A 560 -1.59 -55.24 -3.00
N ALA A 561 -1.84 -53.97 -3.30
CA ALA A 561 -2.96 -53.23 -2.70
C ALA A 561 -4.31 -53.88 -3.06
N ALA A 562 -4.49 -54.29 -4.32
CA ALA A 562 -5.67 -55.05 -4.75
C ALA A 562 -5.78 -56.42 -4.07
N ARG A 563 -4.65 -57.12 -3.89
CA ARG A 563 -4.61 -58.37 -3.13
C ARG A 563 -5.07 -58.15 -1.69
N ILE A 564 -4.57 -57.11 -1.03
CA ILE A 564 -4.95 -56.74 0.34
C ILE A 564 -6.44 -56.39 0.41
N ALA A 565 -6.96 -55.58 -0.53
CA ALA A 565 -8.38 -55.26 -0.61
C ALA A 565 -9.25 -56.52 -0.78
N GLY A 566 -8.81 -57.51 -1.58
CA GLY A 566 -9.48 -58.80 -1.72
C GLY A 566 -9.46 -59.65 -0.44
N GLU A 567 -8.35 -59.64 0.29
CA GLU A 567 -8.24 -60.30 1.61
C GLU A 567 -9.14 -59.62 2.66
N LEU A 568 -9.20 -58.28 2.67
CA LEU A 568 -10.10 -57.50 3.52
C LEU A 568 -11.57 -57.75 3.17
N LEU A 569 -11.90 -57.85 1.88
CA LEU A 569 -13.24 -58.21 1.41
C LEU A 569 -13.64 -59.60 1.88
N ALA A 570 -12.79 -60.60 1.67
CA ALA A 570 -13.06 -61.96 2.15
C ALA A 570 -13.31 -62.01 3.67
N THR A 571 -12.52 -61.23 4.43
CA THR A 571 -12.68 -61.10 5.89
C THR A 571 -14.00 -60.41 6.25
N ALA A 572 -14.33 -59.30 5.59
CA ALA A 572 -15.57 -58.55 5.81
C ALA A 572 -16.84 -59.37 5.48
N MET A 573 -16.76 -60.23 4.46
CA MET A 573 -17.85 -61.12 4.06
C MET A 573 -18.09 -62.28 5.04
N ALA A 574 -17.08 -62.63 5.87
CA ALA A 574 -17.11 -63.79 6.76
C ALA A 574 -17.46 -65.11 6.05
N GLY A 575 -17.04 -65.25 4.78
CA GLY A 575 -17.18 -66.47 3.98
C GLY A 575 -18.48 -66.62 3.17
N GLU A 576 -19.48 -65.75 3.33
CA GLU A 576 -20.77 -65.86 2.61
C GLU A 576 -21.44 -64.51 2.30
N GLY A 577 -22.24 -64.44 1.24
CA GLY A 577 -23.14 -63.31 0.93
C GLY A 577 -22.86 -62.64 -0.42
N GLN A 578 -23.42 -61.44 -0.62
CA GLN A 578 -23.26 -60.67 -1.86
C GLN A 578 -22.43 -59.40 -1.66
N TYR A 579 -21.58 -59.08 -2.64
CA TYR A 579 -20.86 -57.79 -2.70
C TYR A 579 -21.13 -57.07 -4.03
N ALA A 580 -21.00 -55.75 -4.03
CA ALA A 580 -21.09 -54.91 -5.22
C ALA A 580 -19.73 -54.28 -5.50
N PHE A 581 -19.49 -53.94 -6.76
CA PHE A 581 -18.21 -53.42 -7.21
C PHE A 581 -18.38 -52.13 -7.99
N LEU A 582 -17.66 -51.07 -7.61
CA LEU A 582 -17.61 -49.77 -8.27
C LEU A 582 -16.21 -49.58 -8.82
N SER A 583 -16.07 -49.65 -10.15
CA SER A 583 -14.76 -49.83 -10.80
C SER A 583 -14.07 -48.54 -11.27
N GLY A 584 -14.79 -47.42 -11.39
CA GLY A 584 -14.32 -46.30 -12.21
C GLY A 584 -14.11 -46.73 -13.67
N ASP A 585 -13.52 -45.85 -14.49
CA ASP A 585 -13.16 -46.15 -15.88
C ASP A 585 -12.21 -47.35 -15.93
N ILE A 586 -12.67 -48.46 -16.52
CA ILE A 586 -11.92 -49.71 -16.60
C ILE A 586 -10.89 -49.73 -17.73
N THR A 587 -10.88 -48.71 -18.60
CA THR A 587 -9.80 -48.52 -19.57
C THR A 587 -8.51 -48.05 -18.89
N ASN A 588 -8.61 -47.51 -17.67
CA ASN A 588 -7.45 -47.23 -16.83
C ASN A 588 -6.82 -48.54 -16.31
N SER A 589 -5.52 -48.72 -16.57
CA SER A 589 -4.77 -49.92 -16.22
C SER A 589 -4.75 -50.23 -14.72
N ILE A 590 -4.77 -49.23 -13.84
CA ILE A 590 -4.85 -49.41 -12.39
C ILE A 590 -6.20 -49.96 -11.99
N ASN A 591 -7.30 -49.37 -12.47
CA ASN A 591 -8.66 -49.81 -12.14
C ASN A 591 -8.90 -51.24 -12.63
N HIS A 592 -8.47 -51.53 -13.86
CA HIS A 592 -8.53 -52.87 -14.44
C HIS A 592 -7.78 -53.90 -13.57
N LEU A 593 -6.53 -53.60 -13.20
CA LEU A 593 -5.72 -54.51 -12.40
C LEU A 593 -6.27 -54.70 -10.98
N ARG A 594 -6.79 -53.64 -10.35
CA ARG A 594 -7.44 -53.72 -9.03
C ARG A 594 -8.65 -54.64 -9.08
N ARG A 595 -9.54 -54.41 -10.03
CA ARG A 595 -10.76 -55.19 -10.24
C ARG A 595 -10.45 -56.68 -10.42
N ASP A 596 -9.63 -57.00 -11.42
CA ASP A 596 -9.38 -58.41 -11.78
C ASP A 596 -8.69 -59.18 -10.67
N THR A 597 -7.77 -58.52 -9.95
CA THR A 597 -7.08 -59.13 -8.80
C THR A 597 -8.07 -59.42 -7.66
N ILE A 598 -8.92 -58.45 -7.29
CA ILE A 598 -9.91 -58.64 -6.23
C ILE A 598 -10.92 -59.74 -6.62
N MET A 599 -11.44 -59.70 -7.84
CA MET A 599 -12.39 -60.71 -8.33
C MET A 599 -11.78 -62.11 -8.39
N SER A 600 -10.50 -62.23 -8.79
CA SER A 600 -9.76 -63.49 -8.81
C SER A 600 -9.63 -64.11 -7.41
N ILE A 601 -9.43 -63.29 -6.38
CA ILE A 601 -9.40 -63.74 -4.99
C ILE A 601 -10.78 -64.25 -4.56
N MET A 602 -11.84 -63.51 -4.92
CA MET A 602 -13.21 -63.87 -4.53
C MET A 602 -13.71 -65.17 -5.16
N LYS A 603 -13.21 -65.57 -6.33
CA LYS A 603 -13.51 -66.88 -6.95
C LYS A 603 -13.16 -68.09 -6.06
N LYS A 604 -12.29 -67.92 -5.05
CA LYS A 604 -11.92 -68.98 -4.10
C LYS A 604 -13.03 -69.26 -3.06
N TYR A 605 -13.98 -68.34 -2.88
CA TYR A 605 -15.03 -68.42 -1.86
C TYR A 605 -16.38 -68.76 -2.53
N LYS A 606 -16.82 -70.01 -2.39
CA LYS A 606 -17.99 -70.55 -3.12
C LYS A 606 -19.31 -69.90 -2.73
N ASP A 607 -19.44 -69.45 -1.49
CA ASP A 607 -20.68 -68.87 -0.95
C ASP A 607 -20.69 -67.33 -1.02
N VAL A 608 -19.70 -66.74 -1.70
CA VAL A 608 -19.64 -65.30 -1.98
C VAL A 608 -19.88 -65.04 -3.46
N SER A 609 -20.80 -64.12 -3.78
CA SER A 609 -21.13 -63.76 -5.16
C SER A 609 -21.13 -62.26 -5.40
N LEU A 610 -20.77 -61.85 -6.61
CA LEU A 610 -20.92 -60.47 -7.08
C LEU A 610 -22.39 -60.22 -7.41
N ALA A 611 -23.04 -59.30 -6.68
CA ALA A 611 -24.42 -58.89 -6.95
C ALA A 611 -24.52 -58.04 -8.21
N THR A 612 -23.62 -57.06 -8.32
CA THR A 612 -23.57 -56.13 -9.45
C THR A 612 -22.22 -55.45 -9.50
N GLU A 613 -21.84 -55.07 -10.72
CA GLU A 613 -20.75 -54.15 -10.96
C GLU A 613 -21.27 -52.93 -11.70
N ILE A 614 -20.84 -51.75 -11.31
CA ILE A 614 -21.14 -50.49 -11.99
C ILE A 614 -19.85 -49.70 -12.22
N GLU A 615 -19.74 -49.16 -13.42
CA GLU A 615 -18.75 -48.13 -13.72
C GLU A 615 -19.32 -46.78 -13.28
N VAL A 616 -18.55 -46.03 -12.50
CA VAL A 616 -18.97 -44.74 -11.95
C VAL A 616 -18.00 -43.64 -12.37
N SER A 617 -18.53 -42.48 -12.72
CA SER A 617 -17.75 -41.25 -12.90
C SER A 617 -17.36 -40.65 -11.54
N MET A 618 -16.46 -39.65 -11.54
CA MET A 618 -16.12 -38.87 -10.34
C MET A 618 -17.21 -37.84 -9.93
N ASP A 619 -18.47 -38.13 -10.26
CA ASP A 619 -19.63 -37.31 -9.89
C ASP A 619 -20.31 -37.92 -8.65
N ASP A 620 -20.20 -37.23 -7.52
CA ASP A 620 -20.72 -37.67 -6.24
C ASP A 620 -22.25 -37.85 -6.24
N ASP A 621 -23.00 -37.03 -6.99
CA ASP A 621 -24.46 -37.17 -7.08
C ASP A 621 -24.83 -38.43 -7.86
N TYR A 622 -24.08 -38.71 -8.94
CA TYR A 622 -24.24 -39.94 -9.72
C TYR A 622 -23.91 -41.17 -8.87
N VAL A 623 -22.79 -41.17 -8.15
CA VAL A 623 -22.41 -42.27 -7.24
C VAL A 623 -23.47 -42.47 -6.17
N HIS A 624 -23.91 -41.40 -5.51
CA HIS A 624 -24.91 -41.44 -4.46
C HIS A 624 -26.22 -42.07 -4.94
N LYS A 625 -26.73 -41.64 -6.10
CA LYS A 625 -27.96 -42.18 -6.70
C LYS A 625 -27.85 -43.67 -6.99
N ASN A 626 -26.78 -44.08 -7.66
CA ASN A 626 -26.57 -45.48 -8.04
C ASN A 626 -26.45 -46.40 -6.80
N ILE A 627 -25.77 -45.95 -5.74
CA ILE A 627 -25.69 -46.73 -4.51
C ILE A 627 -27.06 -46.91 -3.86
N LYS A 628 -27.94 -45.90 -3.85
CA LYS A 628 -29.32 -46.06 -3.34
C LYS A 628 -30.11 -47.10 -4.14
N GLU A 629 -30.01 -47.07 -5.47
CA GLU A 629 -30.67 -48.06 -6.35
C GLU A 629 -30.14 -49.49 -6.10
N ILE A 630 -28.82 -49.65 -5.94
CA ILE A 630 -28.19 -50.93 -5.58
C ILE A 630 -28.70 -51.44 -4.23
N LEU A 631 -28.75 -50.58 -3.21
CA LEU A 631 -29.20 -50.96 -1.87
C LEU A 631 -30.69 -51.32 -1.83
N GLN A 632 -31.52 -50.71 -2.68
CA GLN A 632 -32.93 -51.05 -2.85
C GLN A 632 -33.11 -52.40 -3.55
N LYS A 633 -32.29 -52.70 -4.55
CA LYS A 633 -32.39 -53.93 -5.36
C LYS A 633 -31.78 -55.15 -4.66
N PHE A 634 -30.69 -54.97 -3.92
CA PHE A 634 -29.91 -56.05 -3.31
C PHE A 634 -29.94 -55.98 -1.78
N HIS A 635 -30.97 -56.56 -1.17
CA HIS A 635 -31.16 -56.56 0.28
C HIS A 635 -30.12 -57.39 1.05
N GLN A 636 -29.48 -58.37 0.40
CA GLN A 636 -28.43 -59.22 1.00
C GLN A 636 -27.00 -58.70 0.79
N LEU A 637 -26.86 -57.47 0.30
CA LEU A 637 -25.56 -56.84 0.03
C LEU A 637 -24.80 -56.54 1.33
N LYS A 638 -23.67 -57.21 1.53
CA LYS A 638 -22.81 -57.04 2.73
C LYS A 638 -21.69 -56.04 2.53
N VAL A 639 -21.06 -56.00 1.35
CA VAL A 639 -19.91 -55.12 1.10
C VAL A 639 -20.02 -54.44 -0.27
N ILE A 640 -19.65 -53.17 -0.34
CA ILE A 640 -19.44 -52.42 -1.58
C ILE A 640 -17.94 -52.14 -1.69
N VAL A 641 -17.32 -52.64 -2.75
CA VAL A 641 -15.91 -52.37 -3.05
C VAL A 641 -15.85 -51.22 -4.03
N ILE A 642 -15.09 -50.18 -3.68
CA ILE A 642 -14.95 -48.96 -4.47
C ILE A 642 -13.46 -48.80 -4.77
N ILE A 643 -13.06 -49.01 -6.01
CA ILE A 643 -11.63 -48.94 -6.39
C ILE A 643 -11.23 -47.61 -7.03
N SER A 644 -12.21 -46.72 -7.23
CA SER A 644 -12.10 -45.35 -7.70
C SER A 644 -12.64 -44.35 -6.64
N GLY A 645 -12.72 -43.06 -6.99
CA GLY A 645 -13.38 -42.06 -6.13
C GLY A 645 -14.88 -42.32 -5.91
N GLY A 646 -15.47 -41.61 -4.94
CA GLY A 646 -16.91 -41.68 -4.61
C GLY A 646 -17.26 -42.42 -3.30
N ALA A 647 -16.26 -42.80 -2.50
CA ALA A 647 -16.48 -43.50 -1.24
C ALA A 647 -17.32 -42.71 -0.23
N SER A 648 -17.10 -41.39 -0.11
CA SER A 648 -17.92 -40.51 0.76
C SER A 648 -19.38 -40.43 0.29
N ALA A 649 -19.61 -40.30 -1.02
CA ALA A 649 -20.96 -40.30 -1.60
C ALA A 649 -21.70 -41.63 -1.37
N ALA A 650 -21.01 -42.76 -1.53
CA ALA A 650 -21.53 -44.08 -1.23
C ALA A 650 -21.86 -44.26 0.26
N ALA A 651 -21.01 -43.76 1.15
CA ALA A 651 -21.24 -43.79 2.59
C ALA A 651 -22.48 -42.96 2.98
N LYS A 652 -22.66 -41.78 2.39
CA LYS A 652 -23.87 -40.95 2.56
C LYS A 652 -25.13 -41.72 2.14
N ALA A 653 -25.08 -42.46 1.03
CA ALA A 653 -26.20 -43.28 0.58
C ALA A 653 -26.51 -44.44 1.54
N ILE A 654 -25.48 -45.15 2.05
CA ILE A 654 -25.64 -46.22 3.06
C ILE A 654 -26.30 -45.69 4.34
N LYS A 655 -25.86 -44.51 4.81
CA LYS A 655 -26.45 -43.85 5.99
C LYS A 655 -27.92 -43.51 5.78
N GLN A 656 -28.27 -42.88 4.66
CA GLN A 656 -29.66 -42.50 4.36
C GLN A 656 -30.60 -43.69 4.17
N MET A 657 -30.06 -44.83 3.74
CA MET A 657 -30.84 -46.06 3.54
C MET A 657 -30.92 -46.93 4.81
N ASP A 658 -30.41 -46.44 5.94
CA ASP A 658 -30.34 -47.16 7.23
C ASP A 658 -29.64 -48.53 7.13
N ARG A 659 -28.52 -48.56 6.37
CA ARG A 659 -27.74 -49.79 6.12
C ARG A 659 -26.40 -49.82 6.86
N VAL A 660 -26.15 -48.87 7.76
CA VAL A 660 -24.93 -48.82 8.59
C VAL A 660 -24.76 -50.12 9.37
N GLY A 661 -23.54 -50.66 9.40
CA GLY A 661 -23.21 -51.93 10.06
C GLY A 661 -23.65 -53.20 9.30
N THR A 662 -24.69 -53.12 8.45
CA THR A 662 -25.16 -54.25 7.61
C THR A 662 -24.50 -54.28 6.23
N THR A 663 -24.26 -53.12 5.64
CA THR A 663 -23.51 -52.95 4.40
C THR A 663 -22.30 -52.06 4.68
N LYS A 664 -21.11 -52.52 4.29
CA LYS A 664 -19.85 -51.81 4.53
C LYS A 664 -19.12 -51.45 3.25
N ILE A 665 -18.24 -50.46 3.32
CA ILE A 665 -17.40 -50.05 2.18
C ILE A 665 -15.98 -50.56 2.34
N ILE A 666 -15.37 -51.05 1.26
CA ILE A 666 -13.92 -51.17 1.15
C ILE A 666 -13.48 -50.24 0.03
N CYS A 667 -12.63 -49.27 0.32
CA CYS A 667 -12.19 -48.27 -0.66
C CYS A 667 -10.67 -48.12 -0.75
N PHE A 668 -10.25 -47.36 -1.75
CA PHE A 668 -8.87 -46.88 -1.90
C PHE A 668 -8.85 -45.39 -1.63
N ASP A 669 -7.71 -44.94 -1.12
CA ASP A 669 -7.50 -43.61 -0.58
C ASP A 669 -8.40 -43.30 0.62
N TYR A 670 -7.95 -42.36 1.44
CA TYR A 670 -8.73 -41.83 2.54
C TYR A 670 -8.32 -40.39 2.81
N ASP A 671 -9.24 -39.67 3.40
CA ASP A 671 -9.07 -38.34 3.97
C ASP A 671 -9.71 -38.34 5.37
N ASP A 672 -9.74 -37.17 6.01
CA ASP A 672 -10.31 -37.02 7.34
C ASP A 672 -11.82 -37.39 7.37
N GLU A 673 -12.59 -37.13 6.29
CA GLU A 673 -14.00 -37.52 6.20
C GLU A 673 -14.15 -39.05 6.19
N LEU A 674 -13.35 -39.75 5.37
CA LEU A 674 -13.38 -41.20 5.30
C LEU A 674 -12.91 -41.85 6.61
N ILE A 675 -11.95 -41.27 7.32
CA ILE A 675 -11.54 -41.76 8.64
C ILE A 675 -12.72 -41.74 9.63
N GLU A 676 -13.50 -40.66 9.67
CA GLU A 676 -14.71 -40.61 10.52
C GLU A 676 -15.75 -41.67 10.09
N LEU A 677 -15.92 -41.88 8.78
CA LEU A 677 -16.83 -42.91 8.26
C LEU A 677 -16.39 -44.34 8.61
N ILE A 678 -15.10 -44.57 8.81
CA ILE A 678 -14.59 -45.82 9.36
C ILE A 678 -14.92 -45.91 10.87
N ARG A 679 -14.79 -44.83 11.64
CA ARG A 679 -15.16 -44.80 13.08
C ARG A 679 -16.63 -45.12 13.30
N GLU A 680 -17.48 -44.59 12.43
CA GLU A 680 -18.92 -44.86 12.44
C GLU A 680 -19.29 -46.28 11.95
N GLY A 681 -18.33 -47.04 11.44
CA GLY A 681 -18.53 -48.42 10.97
C GLY A 681 -19.21 -48.54 9.61
N VAL A 682 -19.30 -47.45 8.84
CA VAL A 682 -19.83 -47.44 7.46
C VAL A 682 -18.77 -47.94 6.49
N VAL A 683 -17.53 -47.50 6.66
CA VAL A 683 -16.36 -47.99 5.91
C VAL A 683 -15.69 -49.07 6.74
N TYR A 684 -15.50 -50.25 6.15
CA TYR A 684 -14.78 -51.36 6.79
C TYR A 684 -13.28 -51.15 6.75
N ALA A 685 -12.76 -50.79 5.57
CA ALA A 685 -11.35 -50.47 5.41
C ALA A 685 -11.10 -49.55 4.21
N ALA A 686 -10.06 -48.72 4.30
CA ALA A 686 -9.53 -47.92 3.20
C ALA A 686 -8.03 -48.18 3.02
N LEU A 687 -7.55 -48.24 1.77
CA LEU A 687 -6.13 -48.45 1.48
C LEU A 687 -5.46 -47.16 1.02
N GLY A 688 -4.51 -46.65 1.79
CA GLY A 688 -3.69 -45.48 1.46
C GLY A 688 -2.48 -45.82 0.59
N GLN A 689 -1.95 -44.79 -0.07
CA GLN A 689 -0.95 -44.94 -1.13
C GLN A 689 0.25 -43.99 -0.97
N ASP A 690 0.42 -43.36 0.19
CA ASP A 690 1.49 -42.41 0.51
C ASP A 690 1.62 -41.24 -0.49
N PRO A 691 0.65 -40.30 -0.47
CA PRO A 691 0.70 -39.13 -1.34
C PRO A 691 1.90 -38.22 -1.05
N PHE A 692 2.34 -38.08 0.20
CA PHE A 692 3.49 -37.24 0.54
C PHE A 692 4.77 -37.77 -0.11
N GLY A 693 5.05 -39.07 0.00
CA GLY A 693 6.18 -39.73 -0.66
C GLY A 693 6.10 -39.63 -2.18
N GLN A 694 4.89 -39.73 -2.77
CA GLN A 694 4.70 -39.52 -4.21
C GLN A 694 5.01 -38.09 -4.69
N GLY A 695 4.84 -37.10 -3.83
CA GLY A 695 5.28 -35.73 -4.08
C GLY A 695 6.78 -35.52 -3.94
N HIS A 696 7.40 -36.26 -3.02
CA HIS A 696 8.75 -36.00 -2.56
C HIS A 696 9.81 -36.86 -3.26
N ASP A 697 9.66 -38.18 -3.21
CA ASP A 697 10.70 -39.13 -3.60
C ASP A 697 11.06 -39.06 -5.08
N PRO A 698 10.11 -38.90 -6.04
CA PRO A 698 10.44 -38.71 -7.44
C PRO A 698 11.38 -37.53 -7.69
N ILE A 699 11.19 -36.42 -6.96
CA ILE A 699 12.04 -35.23 -7.05
C ILE A 699 13.46 -35.55 -6.57
N ILE A 700 13.58 -36.22 -5.43
CA ILE A 700 14.88 -36.57 -4.86
C ILE A 700 15.61 -37.62 -5.72
N TYR A 701 14.92 -38.64 -6.23
CA TYR A 701 15.52 -39.62 -7.14
C TYR A 701 16.00 -38.97 -8.44
N LEU A 702 15.22 -38.04 -9.00
CA LEU A 702 15.60 -37.31 -10.20
C LEU A 702 16.80 -36.40 -9.94
N HIS A 703 16.84 -35.72 -8.80
CA HIS A 703 18.02 -34.97 -8.35
C HIS A 703 19.25 -35.88 -8.23
N ASN A 704 19.16 -37.01 -7.54
CA ASN A 704 20.27 -37.95 -7.37
C ASN A 704 20.77 -38.51 -8.72
N TYR A 705 19.86 -38.76 -9.66
CA TYR A 705 20.21 -39.15 -11.02
C TYR A 705 20.97 -38.04 -11.76
N LEU A 706 20.45 -36.81 -11.76
CA LEU A 706 21.04 -35.67 -12.47
C LEU A 706 22.43 -35.31 -11.93
N VAL A 707 22.58 -35.38 -10.60
CA VAL A 707 23.76 -34.89 -9.90
C VAL A 707 24.83 -35.97 -9.71
N ALA A 708 24.44 -37.21 -9.43
CA ALA A 708 25.36 -38.29 -9.07
C ALA A 708 25.31 -39.48 -10.04
N GLY A 709 24.42 -39.47 -11.03
CA GLY A 709 24.22 -40.59 -11.96
C GLY A 709 23.61 -41.82 -11.30
N GLU A 710 22.99 -41.67 -10.12
CA GLU A 710 22.32 -42.77 -9.43
C GLU A 710 21.05 -43.15 -10.18
N ILE A 711 21.08 -44.31 -10.85
CA ILE A 711 19.93 -44.80 -11.63
C ILE A 711 18.90 -45.40 -10.66
N PRO A 712 17.67 -44.84 -10.57
CA PRO A 712 16.61 -45.42 -9.76
C PRO A 712 16.21 -46.82 -10.27
N GLU A 713 15.62 -47.64 -9.40
CA GLU A 713 14.97 -48.88 -9.84
C GLU A 713 13.86 -48.57 -10.86
N ASP A 714 13.59 -49.49 -11.79
CA ASP A 714 12.58 -49.27 -12.83
C ASP A 714 11.19 -48.99 -12.25
N VAL A 715 10.85 -49.66 -11.15
CA VAL A 715 9.58 -49.48 -10.43
C VAL A 715 9.87 -49.36 -8.94
N ILE A 716 9.45 -48.24 -8.35
CA ILE A 716 9.57 -47.97 -6.92
C ILE A 716 8.17 -47.86 -6.34
N HIS A 717 7.88 -48.73 -5.37
CA HIS A 717 6.57 -48.81 -4.78
C HIS A 717 6.44 -47.92 -3.55
N THR A 718 5.35 -47.16 -3.50
CA THR A 718 4.98 -46.40 -2.31
C THR A 718 4.49 -47.33 -1.21
N ARG A 719 4.66 -46.92 0.04
CA ARG A 719 4.16 -47.68 1.19
C ARG A 719 2.64 -47.79 1.11
N THR A 720 2.12 -48.99 1.37
CA THR A 720 0.68 -49.24 1.48
C THR A 720 0.27 -49.10 2.94
N GLU A 721 -0.73 -48.25 3.16
CA GLU A 721 -1.34 -47.99 4.47
C GLU A 721 -2.74 -48.59 4.50
N ILE A 722 -3.17 -49.13 5.63
CA ILE A 722 -4.49 -49.75 5.78
C ILE A 722 -5.21 -49.03 6.90
N MET A 723 -6.37 -48.47 6.62
CA MET A 723 -7.26 -47.85 7.61
C MET A 723 -8.45 -48.76 7.85
N ASN A 724 -8.81 -49.02 9.10
CA ASN A 724 -10.00 -49.76 9.52
C ASN A 724 -10.35 -49.40 10.98
N SER A 725 -11.51 -49.86 11.46
CA SER A 725 -12.02 -49.49 12.79
C SER A 725 -11.12 -49.88 13.96
N ASN A 726 -10.16 -50.79 13.77
CA ASN A 726 -9.27 -51.20 14.84
C ASN A 726 -8.07 -50.27 14.98
N ASN A 727 -7.73 -49.55 13.90
CA ASN A 727 -6.49 -48.78 13.80
C ASN A 727 -6.78 -47.32 13.43
N ILE A 728 -7.93 -46.80 13.84
CA ILE A 728 -8.23 -45.37 13.82
C ILE A 728 -8.42 -44.98 15.28
N GLY A 729 -7.46 -44.22 15.81
CA GLY A 729 -7.48 -43.73 17.19
C GLY A 729 -8.62 -42.77 17.46
#